data_AF-A0A1Y2IIR8-F1
#
_entry.id   AF-A0A1Y2IIR8-F1
#
_cell.length_a   1.000
_cell.length_b   1.000
_cell.length_c   1.000
_cell.angle_alpha   90.00
_cell.angle_beta   90.00
_cell.angle_gamma   90.00
#
_symmetry.space_group_name_H-M   'P 1'
#
loop_
_entity.id
_entity.type
_entity.pdbx_description
1 polymer ?
#
loop_
_entity_poly.entity_id
_entity_poly.type
_entity_poly.pdbx_seq_one_letter_code
_entity_poly.pdbx_strand_id
1 'polypeptide(L)'
;MSDRSDTPPDSQDRRVRAVRLTYTRDPDGPVLEKNKAPIGHRTPNGYIWAHFVSEFVYIPRVPSIPQYVTTWSRSMLKILDEHYDEVEPMWPTPLVPPRIVRPWPVLKLPLDHPAQTDPPIGSIDEGCEFEHSEFMCYAIRGDSPHGVELIDSDNRMPLRIPRRCPTGTSQVCPGRVLPNVGVDAVCDGDGRPYDFLWCPHFRALCEGKDDNECTQLRSQAVQEMSAPRILADETGVQFLTPAWPPFSGATGQPPDHPSASQRDNLVTPDENSEQTEMDTSAEQEDQGCKENTTSATGVDMSEAADQALLEPNISSEMEQEDESDQKIAKDTVQQVDQFSTTGLPKLEEFIPDSFFPDILLVHDPDRRTQHQQPIDKPVKFRRVLSPFQDEVGTIYRASPRSSGRQDAPDGVPAPERVAHLYLKERNRMGTGHHSAIYRAPFTLPPPLTAHSPTGQVTVAAKLAFPQCTAHTLLHNEARTYATFPKHMQEEYCGYNVVPPCHYPVPVGPIVPKFYGFYLPVGDDGEIVDDQARVGRKHRMCYEDRACQVPWVSPILLLEECGNPVKPRKFTVDQRTECFSQVLRLHDLGIQQGSFYVRNILIQPGPLSAPPTQRTFDRPSFRIIDFGRARVLRDMLERACAEEAREAEERKRERESKKAESGNDAEEEKKAQEYDDEQREAARRRVFGEMRTLLHLEEQQARSELHIEEMGF
;
A
#
# COMPACT_ATOMS: atom_id res chain seq x y z
N MET A 1 43.94 26.97 27.56
CA MET A 1 43.43 25.97 26.61
C MET A 1 42.18 25.34 27.22
N SER A 2 41.21 26.11 27.72
CA SER A 2 40.22 26.97 27.03
C SER A 2 39.32 26.19 26.08
N ASP A 3 38.12 25.92 26.61
CA ASP A 3 36.82 25.73 25.94
C ASP A 3 36.79 24.90 24.66
N ARG A 4 36.53 23.61 24.83
CA ARG A 4 35.62 22.92 23.90
C ARG A 4 34.21 23.35 24.29
N SER A 5 33.71 24.36 23.59
CA SER A 5 32.32 24.77 23.61
C SER A 5 31.43 23.56 23.27
N ASP A 6 30.73 23.06 24.28
CA ASP A 6 29.52 22.26 24.11
C ASP A 6 28.53 23.10 23.30
N THR A 7 28.57 22.95 21.98
CA THR A 7 27.51 23.44 21.11
C THR A 7 26.36 22.46 21.30
N PRO A 8 25.16 22.91 21.71
CA PRO A 8 24.03 22.01 21.86
C PRO A 8 23.79 21.29 20.52
N PRO A 9 23.35 20.02 20.52
CA PRO A 9 22.93 19.32 19.30
C PRO A 9 21.63 19.95 18.77
N ASP A 10 21.70 21.18 18.26
CA ASP A 10 20.58 22.12 18.15
C ASP A 10 19.89 22.12 16.76
N SER A 11 20.05 21.05 15.96
CA SER A 11 19.44 20.98 14.63
C SER A 11 18.59 19.74 14.35
N GLN A 12 18.73 18.64 15.10
CA GLN A 12 18.00 17.40 14.81
C GLN A 12 16.55 17.40 15.31
N ASP A 13 16.20 18.27 16.27
CA ASP A 13 14.85 18.37 16.81
C ASP A 13 13.94 19.35 16.06
N ARG A 14 14.46 20.15 15.14
CA ARG A 14 13.63 21.12 14.43
C ARG A 14 12.86 20.45 13.28
N ARG A 15 11.54 20.65 13.27
CA ARG A 15 10.68 20.26 12.15
C ARG A 15 11.14 20.96 10.86
N VAL A 16 11.38 20.19 9.80
CA VAL A 16 11.81 20.68 8.48
C VAL A 16 10.60 21.02 7.62
N ARG A 17 9.54 20.20 7.71
CA ARG A 17 8.29 20.34 6.93
C ARG A 17 7.28 21.18 7.70
N ALA A 18 7.31 22.49 7.48
CA ALA A 18 6.36 23.44 8.05
C ALA A 18 5.65 24.21 6.94
N VAL A 19 4.35 24.44 7.12
CA VAL A 19 3.61 25.43 6.34
C VAL A 19 4.06 26.81 6.82
N ARG A 20 4.64 27.60 5.91
CA ARG A 20 5.23 28.92 6.22
C ARG A 20 4.47 30.08 5.60
N LEU A 21 3.63 29.79 4.61
CA LEU A 21 2.87 30.80 3.90
C LEU A 21 1.51 31.00 4.57
N THR A 22 1.09 32.26 4.67
CA THR A 22 -0.27 32.63 5.07
C THR A 22 -0.91 33.32 3.88
N TYR A 23 -2.13 32.91 3.55
CA TYR A 23 -2.92 33.49 2.49
C TYR A 23 -3.77 34.63 3.03
N THR A 24 -3.63 35.82 2.45
CA THR A 24 -4.48 36.96 2.79
C THR A 24 -5.79 36.84 2.02
N ARG A 25 -6.89 36.74 2.77
CA ARG A 25 -8.25 36.71 2.23
C ARG A 25 -8.69 38.12 1.85
N ASP A 26 -9.63 38.22 0.91
CA ASP A 26 -10.45 39.42 0.77
C ASP A 26 -11.14 39.71 2.12
N PRO A 27 -10.96 40.92 2.72
CA PRO A 27 -11.66 41.32 3.94
C PRO A 27 -13.18 41.14 3.89
N ASP A 28 -13.77 41.29 2.70
CA ASP A 28 -15.21 41.15 2.44
C ASP A 28 -15.58 39.76 1.91
N GLY A 29 -14.60 38.85 1.81
CA GLY A 29 -14.79 37.48 1.34
C GLY A 29 -15.72 36.64 2.24
N PRO A 30 -16.37 35.61 1.70
CA PRO A 30 -17.27 34.77 2.48
C PRO A 30 -16.53 33.95 3.54
N VAL A 31 -17.27 33.53 4.57
CA VAL A 31 -16.78 32.57 5.57
C VAL A 31 -16.58 31.20 4.92
N LEU A 32 -15.40 30.63 5.09
CA LEU A 32 -15.08 29.29 4.62
C LEU A 32 -15.70 28.22 5.54
N GLU A 33 -16.81 27.63 5.08
CA GLU A 33 -17.45 26.51 5.75
C GLU A 33 -16.56 25.25 5.71
N LYS A 34 -16.56 24.46 6.80
CA LYS A 34 -15.66 23.31 6.96
C LYS A 34 -15.94 22.24 5.89
N ASN A 35 -17.20 22.11 5.52
CA ASN A 35 -17.71 21.07 4.64
C ASN A 35 -17.84 21.54 3.18
N LYS A 36 -17.46 22.79 2.88
CA LYS A 36 -17.51 23.36 1.52
C LYS A 36 -16.15 23.85 1.04
N ALA A 37 -15.07 23.30 1.59
CA ALA A 37 -13.73 23.62 1.10
C ALA A 37 -13.58 23.17 -0.37
N PRO A 38 -12.96 23.97 -1.24
CA PRO A 38 -12.67 23.57 -2.61
C PRO A 38 -11.94 22.23 -2.67
N ILE A 39 -12.30 21.37 -3.62
CA ILE A 39 -11.73 20.02 -3.72
C ILE A 39 -10.27 20.06 -4.16
N GLY A 40 -9.81 21.03 -4.96
CA GLY A 40 -8.42 21.10 -5.41
C GLY A 40 -7.89 19.77 -5.99
N HIS A 41 -6.57 19.60 -5.96
CA HIS A 41 -5.95 18.28 -6.13
C HIS A 41 -5.96 17.53 -4.80
N ARG A 42 -6.13 16.21 -4.89
CA ARG A 42 -6.20 15.29 -3.76
C ARG A 42 -5.33 14.09 -3.99
N THR A 43 -4.80 13.51 -2.90
CA THR A 43 -4.22 12.18 -2.96
C THR A 43 -5.28 11.14 -3.37
N PRO A 44 -4.89 9.94 -3.82
CA PRO A 44 -5.85 8.88 -4.15
C PRO A 44 -6.82 8.52 -3.01
N ASN A 45 -6.40 8.70 -1.77
CA ASN A 45 -7.24 8.55 -0.56
C ASN A 45 -7.91 9.86 -0.09
N GLY A 46 -7.98 10.88 -0.95
CA GLY A 46 -8.83 12.06 -0.71
C GLY A 46 -8.28 13.16 0.20
N TYR A 47 -7.02 13.07 0.64
CA TYR A 47 -6.41 14.12 1.47
C TYR A 47 -5.94 15.32 0.65
N ILE A 48 -5.86 16.48 1.30
CA ILE A 48 -5.29 17.70 0.70
C ILE A 48 -3.87 17.39 0.24
N TRP A 49 -3.60 17.67 -1.03
CA TRP A 49 -2.33 17.38 -1.67
C TRP A 49 -1.70 18.65 -2.24
N ALA A 50 -0.37 18.70 -2.20
CA ALA A 50 0.41 19.66 -2.94
C ALA A 50 1.77 19.05 -3.35
N HIS A 51 2.36 19.58 -4.42
CA HIS A 51 3.59 19.04 -4.98
C HIS A 51 4.81 19.37 -4.11
N PHE A 52 4.83 20.58 -3.54
CA PHE A 52 5.85 21.04 -2.61
C PHE A 52 5.24 21.48 -1.27
N VAL A 53 6.04 21.44 -0.20
CA VAL A 53 5.63 21.94 1.12
C VAL A 53 5.26 23.43 1.07
N SER A 54 5.91 24.22 0.19
CA SER A 54 5.62 25.64 -0.04
C SER A 54 4.32 25.91 -0.78
N GLU A 55 3.63 24.87 -1.28
CA GLU A 55 2.31 25.01 -1.90
C GLU A 55 1.17 24.85 -0.88
N PHE A 56 1.48 24.57 0.39
CA PHE A 56 0.52 24.68 1.47
C PHE A 56 0.53 26.09 2.05
N VAL A 57 -0.66 26.57 2.39
CA VAL A 57 -0.86 27.86 3.04
C VAL A 57 -1.77 27.71 4.25
N TYR A 58 -1.56 28.54 5.26
CA TYR A 58 -2.58 28.83 6.25
C TYR A 58 -3.53 29.89 5.68
N ILE A 59 -4.83 29.59 5.68
CA ILE A 59 -5.85 30.52 5.20
C ILE A 59 -6.87 30.80 6.32
N PRO A 60 -7.13 32.07 6.67
CA PRO A 60 -8.20 32.43 7.61
C PRO A 60 -9.55 31.95 7.09
N ARG A 61 -10.30 31.23 7.92
CA ARG A 61 -11.65 30.78 7.57
C ARG A 61 -12.69 31.87 7.67
N VAL A 62 -12.44 32.86 8.53
CA VAL A 62 -13.23 34.08 8.66
C VAL A 62 -12.24 35.22 8.41
N PRO A 63 -12.41 36.03 7.35
CA PRO A 63 -11.43 37.08 7.03
C PRO A 63 -11.13 38.03 8.20
N SER A 64 -12.14 38.35 9.00
CA SER A 64 -12.01 39.21 10.19
C SER A 64 -11.37 38.55 11.42
N ILE A 65 -11.17 37.22 11.42
CA ILE A 65 -10.57 36.47 12.53
C ILE A 65 -9.31 35.74 12.01
N PRO A 66 -8.17 36.44 11.90
CA PRO A 66 -6.97 35.91 11.25
C PRO A 66 -6.36 34.68 11.94
N GLN A 67 -6.70 34.45 13.22
CA GLN A 67 -6.21 33.30 13.99
C GLN A 67 -6.99 32.01 13.71
N TYR A 68 -8.20 32.10 13.14
CA TYR A 68 -9.01 30.93 12.85
C TYR A 68 -8.67 30.38 11.46
N VAL A 69 -7.48 29.77 11.37
CA VAL A 69 -6.90 29.29 10.11
C VAL A 69 -7.20 27.83 9.83
N THR A 70 -7.09 27.45 8.56
CA THR A 70 -7.01 26.06 8.11
C THR A 70 -5.88 25.92 7.08
N THR A 71 -5.43 24.70 6.84
CA THR A 71 -4.38 24.43 5.85
C THR A 71 -5.01 24.09 4.50
N TRP A 72 -4.76 24.89 3.49
CA TRP A 72 -5.19 24.64 2.10
C TRP A 72 -3.96 24.46 1.20
N SER A 73 -4.15 23.82 0.05
CA SER A 73 -3.12 23.72 -0.99
C SER A 73 -3.32 24.78 -2.08
N ARG A 74 -2.27 25.04 -2.86
CA ARG A 74 -2.29 25.93 -4.02
C ARG A 74 -3.43 25.61 -5.01
N SER A 75 -3.72 24.33 -5.24
CA SER A 75 -4.83 23.93 -6.12
C SER A 75 -6.21 24.27 -5.55
N MET A 76 -6.37 24.29 -4.23
CA MET A 76 -7.60 24.76 -3.60
C MET A 76 -7.75 26.28 -3.71
N LEU A 77 -6.65 27.03 -3.56
CA LEU A 77 -6.64 28.49 -3.76
C LEU A 77 -7.03 28.86 -5.20
N LYS A 78 -6.53 28.11 -6.18
CA LYS A 78 -6.88 28.33 -7.60
C LYS A 78 -8.38 28.22 -7.86
N ILE A 79 -9.05 27.26 -7.20
CA ILE A 79 -10.51 27.08 -7.35
C ILE A 79 -11.29 28.14 -6.56
N LEU A 80 -10.74 28.60 -5.44
CA LEU A 80 -11.33 29.71 -4.69
C LEU A 80 -11.31 31.02 -5.48
N ASP A 81 -10.25 31.24 -6.26
CA ASP A 81 -10.09 32.37 -7.20
C ASP A 81 -10.10 33.77 -6.56
N GLU A 82 -9.92 33.87 -5.24
CA GLU A 82 -9.78 35.16 -4.55
C GLU A 82 -8.32 35.61 -4.57
N HIS A 83 -7.92 36.55 -5.44
CA HIS A 83 -6.52 37.03 -5.57
C HIS A 83 -5.51 35.98 -6.06
N TYR A 84 -5.95 34.91 -6.70
CA TYR A 84 -5.03 33.85 -7.12
C TYR A 84 -4.00 34.34 -8.13
N ASP A 85 -4.39 35.19 -9.09
CA ASP A 85 -3.49 35.75 -10.11
C ASP A 85 -2.34 36.58 -9.51
N GLU A 86 -2.54 37.18 -8.33
CA GLU A 86 -1.52 37.98 -7.64
C GLU A 86 -0.45 37.09 -7.00
N VAL A 87 -0.85 35.90 -6.53
CA VAL A 87 0.05 34.96 -5.83
C VAL A 87 0.59 33.87 -6.75
N GLU A 88 -0.05 33.58 -7.89
CA GLU A 88 0.39 32.53 -8.82
C GLU A 88 1.88 32.68 -9.20
N PRO A 89 2.41 33.89 -9.47
CA PRO A 89 3.83 34.09 -9.76
C PRO A 89 4.79 33.73 -8.61
N MET A 90 4.30 33.58 -7.37
CA MET A 90 5.13 33.17 -6.23
C MET A 90 5.58 31.71 -6.33
N TRP A 91 4.88 30.88 -7.12
CA TRP A 91 5.25 29.50 -7.32
C TRP A 91 5.90 29.32 -8.71
N PRO A 92 7.19 28.98 -8.77
CA PRO A 92 7.93 28.93 -10.03
C PRO A 92 7.53 27.73 -10.90
N THR A 93 6.83 26.75 -10.33
CA THR A 93 6.43 25.53 -11.02
C THR A 93 4.97 25.58 -11.45
N PRO A 94 4.58 24.91 -12.55
CA PRO A 94 3.18 24.74 -12.89
C PRO A 94 2.43 23.96 -11.81
N LEU A 95 1.12 24.19 -11.71
CA LEU A 95 0.26 23.36 -10.88
C LEU A 95 0.03 22.02 -11.57
N VAL A 96 0.32 20.92 -10.88
CA VAL A 96 0.31 19.57 -11.45
C VAL A 96 -0.47 18.62 -10.55
N PRO A 97 -1.16 17.61 -11.08
CA PRO A 97 -1.86 16.63 -10.25
C PRO A 97 -0.88 15.64 -9.59
N PRO A 98 -1.29 14.94 -8.51
CA PRO A 98 -0.52 13.85 -7.95
C PRO A 98 -0.23 12.76 -8.98
N ARG A 99 0.99 12.22 -8.92
CA ARG A 99 1.49 11.18 -9.82
C ARG A 99 2.16 10.06 -9.03
N ILE A 100 2.02 8.83 -9.51
CA ILE A 100 2.78 7.67 -9.00
C ILE A 100 4.27 7.86 -9.32
N VAL A 101 5.12 7.75 -8.31
CA VAL A 101 6.57 7.66 -8.43
C VAL A 101 6.94 6.20 -8.60
N ARG A 102 7.52 5.86 -9.74
CA ARG A 102 7.97 4.49 -10.01
C ARG A 102 9.27 4.23 -9.23
N PRO A 103 9.40 3.05 -8.58
CA PRO A 103 10.67 2.65 -7.99
C PRO A 103 11.70 2.43 -9.11
N TRP A 104 12.97 2.33 -8.72
CA TRP A 104 14.05 2.03 -9.64
C TRP A 104 13.76 0.73 -10.41
N PRO A 105 13.79 0.74 -11.75
CA PRO A 105 13.36 -0.41 -12.54
C PRO A 105 14.29 -1.60 -12.34
N VAL A 106 13.73 -2.72 -11.88
CA VAL A 106 14.37 -4.02 -11.72
C VAL A 106 13.81 -5.06 -12.67
N LEU A 107 12.58 -4.88 -13.15
CA LEU A 107 11.91 -5.75 -14.12
C LEU A 107 12.32 -5.38 -15.56
N LYS A 108 12.40 -6.41 -16.41
CA LYS A 108 12.63 -6.27 -17.85
C LYS A 108 11.67 -7.16 -18.63
N LEU A 109 11.25 -6.65 -19.78
CA LEU A 109 10.43 -7.32 -20.76
C LEU A 109 11.01 -7.01 -22.16
N PRO A 110 10.93 -7.92 -23.14
CA PRO A 110 11.33 -7.58 -24.51
C PRO A 110 10.60 -6.33 -25.01
N LEU A 111 11.32 -5.42 -25.67
CA LEU A 111 10.81 -4.10 -26.06
C LEU A 111 9.61 -4.16 -27.01
N ASP A 112 9.53 -5.21 -27.81
CA ASP A 112 8.48 -5.50 -28.78
C ASP A 112 7.36 -6.37 -28.20
N HIS A 113 7.43 -6.74 -26.92
CA HIS A 113 6.42 -7.59 -26.30
C HIS A 113 5.07 -6.85 -26.18
N PRO A 114 3.94 -7.46 -26.58
CA PRO A 114 2.63 -6.79 -26.59
C PRO A 114 2.11 -6.38 -25.21
N ALA A 115 2.63 -7.00 -24.14
CA ALA A 115 2.27 -6.66 -22.76
C ALA A 115 3.14 -5.54 -22.15
N GLN A 116 3.93 -4.83 -22.95
CA GLN A 116 4.69 -3.68 -22.48
C GLN A 116 3.74 -2.54 -22.09
N THR A 117 4.00 -1.92 -20.94
CA THR A 117 3.18 -0.82 -20.41
C THR A 117 3.60 0.53 -20.99
N ASP A 118 2.83 1.59 -20.73
CA ASP A 118 3.25 2.98 -20.91
C ASP A 118 3.21 3.67 -19.54
N PRO A 119 4.35 3.96 -18.91
CA PRO A 119 5.71 3.81 -19.42
C PRO A 119 6.15 2.34 -19.60
N PRO A 120 7.08 2.05 -20.52
CA PRO A 120 7.62 0.70 -20.72
C PRO A 120 8.26 0.11 -19.46
N ILE A 121 8.07 -1.19 -19.20
CA ILE A 121 8.80 -1.90 -18.13
C ILE A 121 10.31 -1.72 -18.36
N GLY A 122 11.03 -1.34 -17.32
CA GLY A 122 12.45 -0.96 -17.40
C GLY A 122 12.70 0.55 -17.49
N SER A 123 11.65 1.37 -17.58
CA SER A 123 11.75 2.83 -17.58
C SER A 123 12.18 3.40 -16.23
N ILE A 124 13.12 4.33 -16.27
CA ILE A 124 13.55 5.10 -15.11
C ILE A 124 12.53 6.23 -14.86
N ASP A 125 12.16 6.43 -13.60
CA ASP A 125 11.39 7.61 -13.20
C ASP A 125 12.35 8.81 -13.14
N GLU A 126 12.28 9.68 -14.14
CA GLU A 126 13.11 10.89 -14.18
C GLU A 126 12.60 11.96 -13.20
N GLY A 127 11.51 11.71 -12.49
CA GLY A 127 10.86 12.67 -11.63
C GLY A 127 9.72 13.39 -12.33
N CYS A 128 8.92 14.06 -11.51
CA CYS A 128 7.72 14.80 -11.91
C CYS A 128 8.02 16.07 -12.72
N GLU A 129 9.17 16.70 -12.52
CA GLU A 129 9.55 17.94 -13.20
C GLU A 129 9.65 17.78 -14.73
N PHE A 130 10.03 16.59 -15.20
CA PHE A 130 10.07 16.26 -16.63
C PHE A 130 8.71 15.77 -17.15
N GLU A 131 7.84 15.28 -16.26
CA GLU A 131 6.56 14.66 -16.64
C GLU A 131 5.52 15.62 -17.23
N HIS A 132 5.73 16.91 -17.04
CA HIS A 132 4.89 17.97 -17.59
C HIS A 132 5.48 18.59 -18.86
N SER A 133 6.60 18.08 -19.36
CA SER A 133 7.13 18.49 -20.66
C SER A 133 6.37 17.81 -21.80
N GLU A 134 6.01 18.58 -22.81
CA GLU A 134 5.29 18.11 -24.01
C GLU A 134 6.10 17.12 -24.85
N PHE A 135 7.41 17.00 -24.61
CA PHE A 135 8.35 16.15 -25.33
C PHE A 135 9.04 15.18 -24.37
N MET A 136 8.29 14.22 -23.85
CA MET A 136 8.88 13.21 -22.99
C MET A 136 9.31 11.96 -23.73
N CYS A 137 10.55 11.57 -23.50
CA CYS A 137 11.04 10.24 -23.78
C CYS A 137 11.38 9.54 -22.48
N TYR A 138 11.11 8.23 -22.38
CA TYR A 138 11.55 7.45 -21.22
C TYR A 138 13.00 7.01 -21.40
N ALA A 139 13.83 7.29 -20.40
CA ALA A 139 15.11 6.61 -20.26
C ALA A 139 14.86 5.16 -19.84
N ILE A 140 15.32 4.20 -20.64
CA ILE A 140 15.31 2.78 -20.27
C ILE A 140 16.66 2.41 -19.65
N ARG A 141 16.64 1.61 -18.59
CA ARG A 141 17.85 1.12 -17.92
C ARG A 141 18.70 0.30 -18.91
N GLY A 142 19.93 0.76 -19.18
CA GLY A 142 20.80 0.24 -20.24
C GLY A 142 21.75 -0.90 -19.86
N ASP A 143 21.70 -1.41 -18.63
CA ASP A 143 22.66 -2.39 -18.10
C ASP A 143 22.37 -3.85 -18.52
N SER A 144 21.70 -4.06 -19.66
CA SER A 144 21.55 -5.39 -20.22
C SER A 144 22.89 -5.83 -20.84
N PRO A 145 23.53 -6.91 -20.33
CA PRO A 145 24.80 -7.41 -20.86
C PRO A 145 24.67 -8.07 -22.26
N HIS A 146 23.47 -8.07 -22.86
CA HIS A 146 23.21 -8.63 -24.17
C HIS A 146 22.74 -7.55 -25.14
N GLY A 147 23.70 -6.96 -25.86
CA GLY A 147 23.52 -6.69 -27.29
C GLY A 147 22.90 -5.35 -27.70
N VAL A 148 23.52 -4.24 -27.32
CA VAL A 148 23.51 -3.06 -28.19
C VAL A 148 24.96 -2.79 -28.64
N GLU A 149 25.47 -3.65 -29.53
CA GLU A 149 26.58 -3.30 -30.43
C GLU A 149 26.14 -2.33 -31.54
N LEU A 150 24.94 -1.72 -31.43
CA LEU A 150 24.32 -0.90 -32.49
C LEU A 150 24.45 0.62 -32.29
N ILE A 151 25.32 1.12 -31.40
CA ILE A 151 25.48 2.58 -31.23
C ILE A 151 26.95 2.95 -31.19
N ASP A 152 27.32 3.80 -32.15
CA ASP A 152 28.57 4.53 -32.31
C ASP A 152 29.19 4.93 -30.95
N SER A 153 30.47 4.62 -30.74
CA SER A 153 31.16 4.69 -29.44
C SER A 153 31.17 6.08 -28.80
N ASP A 154 30.77 7.12 -29.53
CA ASP A 154 30.98 8.52 -29.16
C ASP A 154 29.73 9.20 -28.58
N ASN A 155 28.56 8.54 -28.52
CA ASN A 155 27.33 9.15 -27.98
C ASN A 155 26.49 8.18 -27.13
N ARG A 156 26.97 7.87 -25.92
CA ARG A 156 26.27 7.07 -24.90
C ARG A 156 25.09 7.82 -24.26
N MET A 157 24.11 8.27 -25.03
CA MET A 157 22.83 8.69 -24.46
C MET A 157 21.96 7.45 -24.20
N PRO A 158 21.27 7.36 -23.03
CA PRO A 158 20.34 6.27 -22.77
C PRO A 158 19.25 6.21 -23.86
N LEU A 159 18.81 5.01 -24.22
CA LEU A 159 17.73 4.81 -25.18
C LEU A 159 16.50 5.58 -24.69
N ARG A 160 16.11 6.60 -25.44
CA ARG A 160 14.97 7.48 -25.17
C ARG A 160 13.79 7.06 -26.04
N ILE A 161 12.77 6.45 -25.43
CA ILE A 161 11.54 6.05 -26.13
C ILE A 161 10.53 7.21 -26.05
N PRO A 162 10.16 7.87 -27.16
CA PRO A 162 9.15 8.92 -27.15
C PRO A 162 7.81 8.40 -26.59
N ARG A 163 7.14 9.17 -25.73
CA ARG A 163 5.70 8.97 -25.48
C ARG A 163 4.99 9.07 -26.83
N ARG A 164 4.31 8.01 -27.25
CA ARG A 164 3.62 7.98 -28.54
C ARG A 164 2.61 9.15 -28.64
N CYS A 165 2.73 9.93 -29.71
CA CYS A 165 1.65 10.09 -30.69
C CYS A 165 2.27 10.06 -32.10
N PRO A 166 2.24 8.91 -32.80
CA PRO A 166 2.87 8.76 -34.10
C PRO A 166 1.87 9.05 -35.21
N THR A 167 1.57 10.32 -35.49
CA THR A 167 0.93 10.68 -36.78
C THR A 167 1.45 11.95 -37.44
N GLY A 168 2.30 12.75 -36.80
CA GLY A 168 2.99 13.84 -37.51
C GLY A 168 3.88 14.69 -36.59
N THR A 169 5.11 14.93 -37.01
CA THR A 169 6.18 15.65 -36.28
C THR A 169 5.91 17.14 -36.02
N SER A 170 4.69 17.64 -36.19
CA SER A 170 4.40 19.09 -36.13
C SER A 170 3.35 19.53 -35.10
N GLN A 171 2.64 18.61 -34.43
CA GLN A 171 1.64 18.97 -33.42
C GLN A 171 2.00 18.46 -32.04
N VAL A 172 1.90 19.36 -31.07
CA VAL A 172 2.08 19.12 -29.64
C VAL A 172 0.86 18.36 -29.11
N CYS A 173 1.08 17.22 -28.46
CA CYS A 173 0.01 16.45 -27.81
C CYS A 173 -0.21 16.93 -26.37
N PRO A 174 -1.40 17.43 -26.01
CA PRO A 174 -1.67 17.98 -24.67
C PRO A 174 -1.92 16.90 -23.58
N GLY A 175 -1.61 15.61 -23.84
CA GLY A 175 -1.93 14.48 -22.96
C GLY A 175 -3.16 13.69 -23.42
N ARG A 176 -3.64 12.70 -22.64
CA ARG A 176 -4.80 11.84 -23.01
C ARG A 176 -6.15 12.56 -22.90
N VAL A 177 -6.25 13.51 -21.98
CA VAL A 177 -7.47 14.24 -21.65
C VAL A 177 -7.23 15.74 -21.65
N LEU A 178 -8.28 16.51 -21.92
CA LEU A 178 -8.32 17.96 -21.94
C LEU A 178 -9.38 18.45 -20.96
N PRO A 179 -9.14 19.51 -20.16
CA PRO A 179 -10.17 20.11 -19.33
C PRO A 179 -11.37 20.53 -20.18
N ASN A 180 -12.59 20.12 -19.78
CA ASN A 180 -13.81 20.54 -20.45
C ASN A 180 -14.26 21.91 -19.90
N VAL A 181 -13.52 22.96 -20.25
CA VAL A 181 -13.74 24.33 -19.75
C VAL A 181 -14.30 25.22 -20.86
N GLY A 182 -15.34 26.01 -20.54
CA GLY A 182 -15.89 27.02 -21.45
C GLY A 182 -17.42 27.11 -21.42
N VAL A 183 -17.95 28.13 -22.13
CA VAL A 183 -19.39 28.36 -22.30
C VAL A 183 -20.07 27.25 -23.11
N ASP A 184 -19.26 26.52 -23.90
CA ASP A 184 -19.66 25.41 -24.75
C ASP A 184 -19.16 24.06 -24.19
N ALA A 185 -19.19 23.88 -22.87
CA ALA A 185 -18.79 22.62 -22.24
C ALA A 185 -19.61 21.46 -22.82
N VAL A 186 -18.92 20.40 -23.24
CA VAL A 186 -19.58 19.24 -23.84
C VAL A 186 -20.28 18.45 -22.74
N CYS A 187 -21.53 18.06 -22.98
CA CYS A 187 -22.33 17.25 -22.06
C CYS A 187 -22.57 15.84 -22.63
N ASP A 188 -22.84 14.90 -21.72
CA ASP A 188 -23.33 13.57 -22.08
C ASP A 188 -24.79 13.60 -22.57
N GLY A 189 -25.34 12.41 -22.88
CA GLY A 189 -26.74 12.25 -23.28
C GLY A 189 -27.77 12.68 -22.23
N ASP A 190 -27.37 12.79 -20.95
CA ASP A 190 -28.21 13.24 -19.83
C ASP A 190 -28.04 14.75 -19.55
N GLY A 191 -27.25 15.46 -20.35
CA GLY A 191 -27.00 16.90 -20.20
C GLY A 191 -25.98 17.26 -19.11
N ARG A 192 -25.24 16.29 -18.58
CA ARG A 192 -24.18 16.52 -17.58
C ARG A 192 -22.85 16.83 -18.27
N PRO A 193 -22.14 17.90 -17.88
CA PRO A 193 -20.85 18.22 -18.49
C PRO A 193 -19.82 17.15 -18.14
N TYR A 194 -18.97 16.78 -19.10
CA TYR A 194 -17.76 16.02 -18.78
C TYR A 194 -16.81 16.87 -17.92
N ASP A 195 -16.06 16.26 -17.01
CA ASP A 195 -14.96 16.96 -16.32
C ASP A 195 -13.75 17.12 -17.24
N PHE A 196 -13.51 16.10 -18.07
CA PHE A 196 -12.45 16.09 -19.06
C PHE A 196 -12.92 15.50 -20.39
N LEU A 197 -12.41 15.99 -21.51
CA LEU A 197 -12.63 15.41 -22.84
C LEU A 197 -11.43 14.56 -23.25
N TRP A 198 -11.64 13.51 -24.02
CA TRP A 198 -10.51 12.83 -24.66
C TRP A 198 -9.83 13.79 -25.64
N CYS A 199 -8.51 13.87 -25.59
CA CYS A 199 -7.78 14.71 -26.53
C CYS A 199 -7.99 14.18 -27.98
N PRO A 200 -7.87 15.03 -29.01
CA PRO A 200 -8.03 14.59 -30.40
C PRO A 200 -7.11 13.43 -30.78
N HIS A 201 -5.89 13.39 -30.24
CA HIS A 201 -4.93 12.31 -30.49
C HIS A 201 -5.39 10.97 -29.92
N PHE A 202 -5.98 10.96 -28.72
CA PHE A 202 -6.49 9.75 -28.09
C PHE A 202 -7.74 9.24 -28.81
N ARG A 203 -8.60 10.15 -29.30
CA ARG A 203 -9.73 9.78 -30.17
C ARG A 203 -9.25 9.17 -31.49
N ALA A 204 -8.30 9.81 -32.17
CA ALA A 204 -7.70 9.27 -33.39
C ALA A 204 -7.04 7.91 -33.19
N LEU A 205 -6.43 7.68 -32.00
CA LEU A 205 -5.88 6.37 -31.63
C LEU A 205 -6.99 5.31 -31.53
N CYS A 206 -8.19 5.68 -31.08
CA CYS A 206 -9.35 4.79 -31.00
C CYS A 206 -10.01 4.59 -32.37
N GLU A 207 -10.08 5.61 -33.23
CA GLU A 207 -10.76 5.56 -34.54
C GLU A 207 -10.24 4.48 -35.51
N GLY A 208 -9.03 3.95 -35.29
CA GLY A 208 -8.44 2.87 -36.08
C GLY A 208 -8.52 1.47 -35.45
N LYS A 209 -9.19 1.34 -34.31
CA LYS A 209 -9.25 0.11 -33.51
C LYS A 209 -10.68 -0.43 -33.44
N ASP A 210 -10.82 -1.72 -33.14
CA ASP A 210 -12.15 -2.27 -32.87
C ASP A 210 -12.71 -1.76 -31.52
N ASP A 211 -14.02 -1.95 -31.31
CA ASP A 211 -14.72 -1.46 -30.12
C ASP A 211 -14.15 -2.03 -28.81
N ASN A 212 -13.61 -3.25 -28.84
CA ASN A 212 -13.07 -3.92 -27.66
C ASN A 212 -11.72 -3.31 -27.27
N GLU A 213 -10.82 -3.13 -28.24
CA GLU A 213 -9.54 -2.44 -28.04
C GLU A 213 -9.74 -0.99 -27.59
N CYS A 214 -10.72 -0.27 -28.17
CA CYS A 214 -11.06 1.09 -27.76
C CYS A 214 -11.57 1.13 -26.31
N THR A 215 -12.42 0.17 -25.94
CA THR A 215 -12.94 0.04 -24.58
C THR A 215 -11.82 -0.27 -23.60
N GLN A 216 -10.87 -1.13 -23.96
CA GLN A 216 -9.71 -1.46 -23.14
C GLN A 216 -8.79 -0.24 -22.95
N LEU A 217 -8.50 0.52 -24.01
CA LEU A 217 -7.68 1.74 -23.92
C LEU A 217 -8.32 2.81 -23.04
N ARG A 218 -9.63 3.02 -23.18
CA ARG A 218 -10.39 3.94 -22.31
C ARG A 218 -10.39 3.48 -20.86
N SER A 219 -10.65 2.18 -20.63
CA SER A 219 -10.65 1.60 -19.29
C SER A 219 -9.28 1.74 -18.62
N GLN A 220 -8.19 1.53 -19.38
CA GLN A 220 -6.83 1.74 -18.89
C GLN A 220 -6.59 3.21 -18.53
N ALA A 221 -6.95 4.15 -19.42
CA ALA A 221 -6.80 5.58 -19.16
C ALA A 221 -7.60 6.01 -17.92
N VAL A 222 -8.81 5.48 -17.72
CA VAL A 222 -9.64 5.72 -16.53
C VAL A 222 -8.99 5.15 -15.27
N GLN A 223 -8.43 3.94 -15.32
CA GLN A 223 -7.72 3.33 -14.19
C GLN A 223 -6.50 4.17 -13.78
N GLU A 224 -5.77 4.72 -14.74
CA GLU A 224 -4.61 5.58 -14.51
C GLU A 224 -4.99 6.89 -13.78
N MET A 225 -6.21 7.42 -14.00
CA MET A 225 -6.68 8.66 -13.36
C MET A 225 -6.91 8.54 -11.85
N SER A 226 -6.92 7.32 -11.29
CA SER A 226 -6.95 7.07 -9.84
C SER A 226 -8.07 7.79 -9.05
N ALA A 227 -9.17 8.18 -9.70
CA ALA A 227 -10.31 8.81 -9.03
C ALA A 227 -11.42 7.78 -8.76
N PRO A 228 -12.10 7.85 -7.59
CA PRO A 228 -13.23 6.99 -7.32
C PRO A 228 -14.43 7.36 -8.22
N ARG A 229 -15.12 6.33 -8.74
CA ARG A 229 -16.39 6.46 -9.50
C ARG A 229 -16.29 7.34 -10.76
N ILE A 230 -15.39 6.96 -11.65
CA ILE A 230 -15.30 7.56 -12.99
C ILE A 230 -16.33 6.91 -13.92
N LEU A 231 -17.08 7.72 -14.66
CA LEU A 231 -17.73 7.29 -15.90
C LEU A 231 -16.92 7.82 -17.07
N ALA A 232 -16.72 7.01 -18.09
CA ALA A 232 -16.09 7.46 -19.32
C ALA A 232 -16.74 6.80 -20.52
N ASP A 233 -16.84 7.55 -21.61
CA ASP A 233 -17.41 7.09 -22.86
C ASP A 233 -16.54 7.51 -24.04
N GLU A 234 -17.11 7.67 -25.23
CA GLU A 234 -16.39 8.06 -26.45
C GLU A 234 -15.97 9.54 -26.45
N THR A 235 -16.61 10.35 -25.63
CA THR A 235 -16.45 11.81 -25.64
C THR A 235 -15.46 12.25 -24.56
N GLY A 236 -15.58 11.70 -23.36
CA GLY A 236 -14.78 12.15 -22.23
C GLY A 236 -14.95 11.34 -20.97
N VAL A 237 -14.59 11.98 -19.86
CA VAL A 237 -14.54 11.42 -18.52
C VAL A 237 -15.34 12.33 -17.57
N GLN A 238 -16.20 11.71 -16.78
CA GLN A 238 -16.97 12.33 -15.69
C GLN A 238 -16.57 11.70 -14.35
N PHE A 239 -16.37 12.53 -13.34
CA PHE A 239 -16.30 12.10 -11.96
C PHE A 239 -17.70 12.12 -11.37
N LEU A 240 -18.20 10.95 -11.00
CA LEU A 240 -19.35 10.88 -10.12
C LEU A 240 -18.87 11.30 -8.74
N THR A 241 -19.00 12.60 -8.43
CA THR A 241 -18.98 13.04 -7.04
C THR A 241 -19.97 12.16 -6.30
N PRO A 242 -19.56 11.45 -5.23
CA PRO A 242 -20.54 10.79 -4.40
C PRO A 242 -21.48 11.90 -3.96
N ALA A 243 -22.75 11.81 -4.35
CA ALA A 243 -23.80 12.49 -3.62
C ALA A 243 -23.55 12.07 -2.17
N TRP A 244 -23.01 12.99 -1.37
CA TRP A 244 -22.99 12.80 0.06
C TRP A 244 -24.42 12.38 0.39
N PRO A 245 -24.64 11.28 1.14
CA PRO A 245 -25.99 10.95 1.55
C PRO A 245 -26.55 12.25 2.12
N PRO A 246 -27.69 12.75 1.61
CA PRO A 246 -28.28 13.95 2.17
C PRO A 246 -28.41 13.64 3.65
N PHE A 247 -27.67 14.35 4.50
CA PHE A 247 -28.01 14.42 5.90
C PHE A 247 -29.44 14.91 5.87
N SER A 248 -30.38 14.02 6.17
CA SER A 248 -31.80 14.29 6.24
C SER A 248 -32.03 15.24 7.41
N GLY A 249 -31.71 16.51 7.17
CA GLY A 249 -31.98 17.66 8.01
C GLY A 249 -33.00 18.53 7.31
N ALA A 250 -34.20 17.98 7.09
CA ALA A 250 -35.42 18.69 6.74
C ALA A 250 -36.54 17.73 7.17
N THR A 251 -37.46 18.02 8.08
CA THR A 251 -38.09 19.28 8.45
C THR A 251 -38.70 19.13 9.85
N GLY A 252 -38.49 20.08 10.75
CA GLY A 252 -39.17 20.10 12.05
C GLY A 252 -38.86 21.39 12.78
N GLN A 253 -39.90 22.14 13.12
CA GLN A 253 -39.90 23.49 13.69
C GLN A 253 -38.92 23.68 14.88
N PRO A 254 -38.42 24.90 15.11
CA PRO A 254 -37.76 25.22 16.37
C PRO A 254 -38.77 25.04 17.51
N PRO A 255 -38.46 24.27 18.57
CA PRO A 255 -39.32 24.25 19.75
C PRO A 255 -39.24 25.62 20.43
N ASP A 256 -40.41 26.17 20.75
CA ASP A 256 -40.56 27.38 21.55
C ASP A 256 -39.73 27.28 22.84
N HIS A 257 -38.90 28.30 23.07
CA HIS A 257 -38.24 28.51 24.35
C HIS A 257 -39.29 28.76 25.46
N PRO A 258 -39.32 27.97 26.55
CA PRO A 258 -39.88 28.47 27.78
C PRO A 258 -38.82 29.29 28.54
N SER A 259 -39.30 30.43 29.01
CA SER A 259 -38.65 31.42 29.86
C SER A 259 -37.89 30.84 31.04
N ALA A 260 -36.76 31.48 31.35
CA ALA A 260 -36.04 31.37 32.60
C ALA A 260 -36.95 31.66 33.82
N SER A 261 -37.05 30.72 34.75
CA SER A 261 -37.12 31.00 36.19
C SER A 261 -36.93 29.72 37.01
N GLN A 262 -36.31 29.90 38.18
CA GLN A 262 -36.21 28.99 39.33
C GLN A 262 -34.99 28.06 39.39
N ARG A 263 -33.98 28.60 40.08
CA ARG A 263 -33.10 27.91 41.02
C ARG A 263 -33.92 26.97 41.92
N ASP A 264 -33.44 25.75 42.11
CA ASP A 264 -33.16 25.20 43.45
C ASP A 264 -32.46 23.83 43.39
N ASN A 265 -31.41 23.74 44.22
CA ASN A 265 -30.90 22.58 44.95
C ASN A 265 -30.57 21.27 44.21
N LEU A 266 -29.27 21.08 43.94
CA LEU A 266 -28.64 19.76 43.90
C LEU A 266 -27.55 19.66 44.95
N VAL A 267 -27.77 18.66 45.79
CA VAL A 267 -27.04 18.19 46.97
C VAL A 267 -25.68 17.64 46.56
N THR A 268 -24.64 18.06 47.28
CA THR A 268 -23.32 17.42 47.33
C THR A 268 -23.38 16.16 48.19
N PRO A 269 -22.82 15.01 47.78
CA PRO A 269 -22.40 14.00 48.72
C PRO A 269 -20.96 14.28 49.16
N ASP A 270 -20.85 14.42 50.48
CA ASP A 270 -19.65 14.54 51.29
C ASP A 270 -18.57 13.49 51.00
N GLU A 271 -17.35 13.96 51.18
CA GLU A 271 -16.19 13.19 51.57
C GLU A 271 -16.49 12.42 52.87
N ASN A 272 -16.29 11.11 52.89
CA ASN A 272 -15.92 10.45 54.13
C ASN A 272 -14.93 9.32 53.91
N SER A 273 -13.84 9.47 54.65
CA SER A 273 -12.67 8.64 54.79
C SER A 273 -13.00 7.35 55.53
N GLU A 274 -12.71 6.20 54.92
CA GLU A 274 -12.39 4.97 55.66
C GLU A 274 -11.05 4.43 55.18
N GLN A 275 -10.06 4.55 56.06
CA GLN A 275 -8.76 3.93 55.96
C GLN A 275 -8.91 2.41 55.89
N THR A 276 -8.36 1.79 54.85
CA THR A 276 -8.06 0.36 54.87
C THR A 276 -6.54 0.22 54.80
N GLU A 277 -5.96 -0.16 55.93
CA GLU A 277 -4.56 -0.56 56.06
C GLU A 277 -4.31 -1.79 55.18
N MET A 278 -3.36 -1.70 54.25
CA MET A 278 -2.81 -2.88 53.57
C MET A 278 -1.40 -3.12 54.08
N ASP A 279 -1.30 -4.22 54.83
CA ASP A 279 -0.09 -4.83 55.35
C ASP A 279 0.93 -5.12 54.23
N THR A 280 2.11 -4.55 54.43
CA THR A 280 3.37 -5.04 53.89
C THR A 280 3.69 -6.42 54.50
N SER A 281 3.74 -7.47 53.66
CA SER A 281 4.57 -8.63 54.00
C SER A 281 5.05 -9.41 52.77
N ALA A 282 6.35 -9.65 52.80
CA ALA A 282 7.07 -10.84 52.36
C ALA A 282 7.17 -11.13 50.85
N GLU A 283 8.27 -10.62 50.29
CA GLU A 283 9.08 -11.33 49.32
C GLU A 283 9.35 -12.77 49.81
N GLN A 284 8.98 -13.77 49.00
CA GLN A 284 9.55 -15.11 49.08
C GLN A 284 10.13 -15.47 47.72
N GLU A 285 11.42 -15.78 47.78
CA GLU A 285 12.29 -16.27 46.72
C GLU A 285 11.70 -17.52 46.08
N ASP A 286 11.54 -17.52 44.75
CA ASP A 286 11.45 -18.76 43.99
C ASP A 286 12.68 -18.90 43.11
N GLN A 287 13.63 -19.69 43.63
CA GLN A 287 14.80 -20.18 42.94
C GLN A 287 14.42 -21.34 42.02
N GLY A 288 14.68 -21.17 40.72
CA GLY A 288 15.23 -22.27 39.93
C GLY A 288 14.49 -22.63 38.64
N CYS A 289 14.84 -21.95 37.55
CA CYS A 289 14.98 -22.60 36.25
C CYS A 289 16.24 -22.06 35.57
N LYS A 290 17.30 -22.87 35.58
CA LYS A 290 18.57 -22.59 34.91
C LYS A 290 18.39 -22.81 33.41
N GLU A 291 18.28 -21.73 32.65
CA GLU A 291 18.51 -21.74 31.20
C GLU A 291 19.99 -21.46 30.92
N ASN A 292 20.63 -22.41 30.25
CA ASN A 292 22.00 -22.31 29.76
C ASN A 292 22.08 -21.25 28.66
N THR A 293 22.52 -20.05 29.04
CA THR A 293 22.96 -19.03 28.09
C THR A 293 24.43 -19.29 27.75
N THR A 294 24.70 -19.96 26.65
CA THR A 294 26.05 -19.96 26.05
C THR A 294 26.30 -18.59 25.42
N SER A 295 27.02 -17.77 26.18
CA SER A 295 27.62 -16.51 25.76
C SER A 295 28.54 -16.74 24.55
N ALA A 296 28.16 -16.19 23.40
CA ALA A 296 29.07 -15.98 22.29
C ALA A 296 29.79 -14.65 22.53
N THR A 297 31.10 -14.75 22.71
CA THR A 297 32.07 -13.67 22.85
C THR A 297 31.89 -12.58 21.79
N GLY A 298 31.75 -11.34 22.26
CA GLY A 298 31.82 -10.14 21.44
C GLY A 298 33.22 -9.98 20.85
N VAL A 299 33.29 -9.85 19.53
CA VAL A 299 34.46 -9.32 18.84
C VAL A 299 34.18 -7.85 18.57
N ASP A 300 34.99 -7.05 19.24
CA ASP A 300 35.12 -5.60 19.11
C ASP A 300 35.61 -5.25 17.70
N MET A 301 34.91 -4.36 17.00
CA MET A 301 35.28 -3.83 15.69
C MET A 301 35.24 -2.31 15.78
N SER A 302 36.36 -1.73 16.22
CA SER A 302 36.63 -0.29 16.11
C SER A 302 37.68 -0.02 15.03
N GLU A 303 37.31 0.94 14.19
CA GLU A 303 38.11 1.97 13.50
C GLU A 303 39.62 1.72 13.26
N ALA A 304 39.98 1.64 11.98
CA ALA A 304 41.24 2.19 11.48
C ALA A 304 41.06 2.62 10.02
N ALA A 305 40.96 3.94 9.81
CA ALA A 305 41.18 4.58 8.53
C ALA A 305 42.33 5.58 8.73
N ASP A 306 43.51 5.28 8.17
CA ASP A 306 44.37 6.30 7.57
C ASP A 306 45.58 5.70 6.82
N GLN A 307 45.77 6.23 5.61
CA GLN A 307 47.00 6.41 4.83
C GLN A 307 47.88 5.20 4.45
N ALA A 308 47.91 4.89 3.14
CA ALA A 308 49.13 4.86 2.34
C ALA A 308 48.82 4.82 0.83
N LEU A 309 49.13 5.92 0.13
CA LEU A 309 49.23 5.97 -1.33
C LEU A 309 50.54 5.29 -1.75
N LEU A 310 50.46 4.23 -2.56
CA LEU A 310 51.58 3.73 -3.35
C LEU A 310 51.10 3.52 -4.78
N GLU A 311 51.64 4.31 -5.69
CA GLU A 311 51.52 4.16 -7.13
C GLU A 311 52.23 2.87 -7.59
N PRO A 312 51.72 2.14 -8.60
CA PRO A 312 52.53 1.17 -9.30
C PRO A 312 53.20 1.80 -10.52
N ASN A 313 54.53 1.72 -10.48
CA ASN A 313 55.45 1.96 -11.58
C ASN A 313 55.09 1.08 -12.78
N ILE A 314 54.91 1.73 -13.93
CA ILE A 314 54.82 1.09 -15.25
C ILE A 314 56.25 0.90 -15.75
N SER A 315 56.72 -0.34 -15.78
CA SER A 315 57.89 -0.73 -16.58
C SER A 315 57.46 -1.78 -17.61
N SER A 316 57.65 -1.39 -18.87
CA SER A 316 57.51 -2.21 -20.06
C SER A 316 58.53 -3.34 -20.07
N GLU A 317 58.08 -4.59 -20.25
CA GLU A 317 58.91 -5.64 -20.81
C GLU A 317 58.15 -6.40 -21.92
N MET A 318 58.89 -6.57 -23.01
CA MET A 318 58.56 -7.18 -24.29
C MET A 318 58.44 -8.70 -24.20
N GLU A 319 57.49 -9.22 -24.99
CA GLU A 319 57.54 -10.46 -25.79
C GLU A 319 57.92 -11.79 -25.12
N GLN A 320 56.98 -12.73 -25.08
CA GLN A 320 57.08 -13.98 -25.84
C GLN A 320 55.72 -14.69 -25.91
N GLU A 321 55.25 -14.91 -27.14
CA GLU A 321 54.02 -15.62 -27.47
C GLU A 321 54.20 -17.13 -27.24
N ASP A 322 53.50 -17.69 -26.26
CA ASP A 322 53.34 -19.13 -26.09
C ASP A 322 51.91 -19.53 -26.50
N GLU A 323 51.81 -20.14 -27.68
CA GLU A 323 50.57 -20.52 -28.37
C GLU A 323 49.91 -21.81 -27.81
N SER A 324 50.13 -22.13 -26.52
CA SER A 324 49.72 -23.42 -25.94
C SER A 324 48.62 -23.38 -24.85
N ASP A 325 48.18 -22.20 -24.39
CA ASP A 325 47.24 -22.07 -23.26
C ASP A 325 45.74 -21.87 -23.64
N GLN A 326 45.39 -21.86 -24.93
CA GLN A 326 43.99 -21.68 -25.37
C GLN A 326 43.07 -22.91 -25.18
N LYS A 327 43.51 -23.97 -24.48
CA LYS A 327 42.71 -25.20 -24.28
C LYS A 327 42.20 -25.45 -22.86
N ILE A 328 42.48 -24.59 -21.87
CA ILE A 328 42.05 -24.82 -20.46
C ILE A 328 40.93 -23.86 -20.00
N ALA A 329 40.60 -22.81 -20.75
CA ALA A 329 39.61 -21.80 -20.33
C ALA A 329 38.13 -22.12 -20.65
N LYS A 330 37.78 -23.38 -20.97
CA LYS A 330 36.42 -23.73 -21.45
C LYS A 330 35.43 -24.34 -20.45
N ASP A 331 35.83 -24.79 -19.26
CA ASP A 331 34.94 -25.69 -18.49
C ASP A 331 34.66 -25.34 -17.02
N THR A 332 35.15 -24.23 -16.47
CA THR A 332 34.71 -23.82 -15.12
C THR A 332 33.52 -22.87 -15.20
N VAL A 333 32.40 -23.36 -15.74
CA VAL A 333 31.09 -22.71 -15.52
C VAL A 333 30.84 -22.81 -14.01
N GLN A 334 31.19 -21.76 -13.27
CA GLN A 334 30.90 -21.69 -11.84
C GLN A 334 29.41 -21.90 -11.66
N GLN A 335 29.05 -23.03 -11.04
CA GLN A 335 27.67 -23.37 -10.74
C GLN A 335 27.11 -22.27 -9.85
N VAL A 336 26.27 -21.41 -10.43
CA VAL A 336 25.68 -20.28 -9.70
C VAL A 336 24.74 -20.84 -8.63
N ASP A 337 25.02 -20.53 -7.37
CA ASP A 337 24.16 -20.91 -6.24
C ASP A 337 22.80 -20.20 -6.35
N GLN A 338 21.78 -20.92 -6.78
CA GLN A 338 20.42 -20.40 -6.99
C GLN A 338 19.75 -19.92 -5.69
N PHE A 339 20.29 -20.30 -4.52
CA PHE A 339 19.81 -19.85 -3.21
C PHE A 339 20.59 -18.63 -2.69
N SER A 340 21.55 -18.11 -3.45
CA SER A 340 22.28 -16.89 -3.08
C SER A 340 21.38 -15.67 -3.26
N THR A 341 21.33 -14.82 -2.24
CA THR A 341 20.67 -13.51 -2.32
C THR A 341 21.64 -12.37 -2.67
N THR A 342 22.94 -12.67 -2.68
CA THR A 342 24.00 -11.69 -2.95
C THR A 342 23.92 -11.20 -4.38
N GLY A 343 23.89 -9.88 -4.57
CA GLY A 343 23.82 -9.24 -5.88
C GLY A 343 22.44 -9.26 -6.56
N LEU A 344 21.42 -9.85 -5.92
CA LEU A 344 20.06 -9.81 -6.43
C LEU A 344 19.35 -8.51 -6.00
N PRO A 345 18.68 -7.80 -6.94
CA PRO A 345 17.89 -6.63 -6.61
C PRO A 345 16.60 -7.03 -5.89
N LYS A 346 16.11 -6.18 -5.00
CA LYS A 346 14.79 -6.35 -4.38
C LYS A 346 13.69 -6.12 -5.40
N LEU A 347 12.63 -6.92 -5.37
CA LEU A 347 11.42 -6.62 -6.11
C LEU A 347 10.63 -5.54 -5.36
N GLU A 348 10.72 -4.32 -5.86
CA GLU A 348 10.01 -3.14 -5.33
C GLU A 348 8.96 -2.62 -6.31
N GLU A 349 8.92 -3.16 -7.54
CA GLU A 349 7.92 -2.90 -8.57
C GLU A 349 6.72 -3.84 -8.42
N PHE A 350 5.55 -3.40 -8.90
CA PHE A 350 4.45 -4.33 -9.13
C PHE A 350 4.76 -5.25 -10.31
N ILE A 351 4.48 -6.54 -10.14
CA ILE A 351 4.40 -7.46 -11.27
C ILE A 351 3.16 -7.06 -12.08
N PRO A 352 3.22 -6.90 -13.40
CA PRO A 352 2.01 -6.62 -14.18
C PRO A 352 1.01 -7.77 -14.05
N ASP A 353 -0.29 -7.46 -14.04
CA ASP A 353 -1.40 -8.41 -13.84
C ASP A 353 -1.34 -9.61 -14.82
N SER A 354 -0.85 -9.37 -16.05
CA SER A 354 -0.61 -10.39 -17.09
C SER A 354 0.56 -11.34 -16.80
N PHE A 355 1.46 -11.02 -15.86
CA PHE A 355 2.63 -11.81 -15.51
C PHE A 355 2.65 -12.31 -14.08
N PHE A 356 1.61 -12.04 -13.28
CA PHE A 356 1.57 -12.60 -11.95
C PHE A 356 1.58 -14.15 -11.99
N PRO A 357 2.38 -14.81 -11.14
CA PRO A 357 2.46 -16.25 -11.12
C PRO A 357 1.14 -16.89 -10.67
N ASP A 358 0.67 -17.87 -11.43
CA ASP A 358 -0.46 -18.70 -11.02
C ASP A 358 0.04 -19.90 -10.22
N ILE A 359 1.21 -20.42 -10.60
CA ILE A 359 1.92 -21.52 -9.94
C ILE A 359 3.25 -21.03 -9.42
N LEU A 360 3.60 -21.49 -8.21
CA LEU A 360 4.87 -21.26 -7.58
C LEU A 360 5.55 -22.61 -7.31
N LEU A 361 6.70 -22.84 -7.94
CA LEU A 361 7.54 -24.01 -7.67
C LEU A 361 8.58 -23.63 -6.61
N VAL A 362 8.43 -24.22 -5.43
CA VAL A 362 9.22 -23.87 -4.24
C VAL A 362 10.32 -24.89 -4.03
N HIS A 363 11.56 -24.45 -4.16
CA HIS A 363 12.76 -25.24 -3.86
C HIS A 363 13.13 -25.02 -2.39
N ASP A 364 12.96 -26.04 -1.55
CA ASP A 364 13.06 -25.92 -0.09
C ASP A 364 13.82 -27.11 0.52
N PRO A 365 15.14 -27.22 0.32
CA PRO A 365 15.91 -28.37 0.79
C PRO A 365 15.93 -28.50 2.31
N ASP A 366 15.71 -27.40 3.05
CA ASP A 366 15.69 -27.36 4.51
C ASP A 366 14.29 -27.63 5.09
N ARG A 367 13.29 -27.93 4.25
CA ARG A 367 11.88 -28.21 4.63
C ARG A 367 11.23 -27.13 5.50
N ARG A 368 11.48 -25.86 5.20
CA ARG A 368 10.91 -24.71 5.92
C ARG A 368 9.39 -24.61 5.76
N THR A 369 8.86 -25.09 4.64
CA THR A 369 7.42 -25.20 4.35
C THR A 369 6.77 -26.43 5.00
N GLN A 370 7.54 -27.27 5.70
CA GLN A 370 7.05 -28.51 6.34
C GLN A 370 6.56 -29.59 5.36
N HIS A 371 6.92 -29.48 4.07
CA HIS A 371 6.60 -30.52 3.09
C HIS A 371 7.31 -31.84 3.37
N GLN A 372 6.72 -32.94 2.89
CA GLN A 372 7.27 -34.29 3.00
C GLN A 372 7.88 -34.81 1.69
N GLN A 373 7.80 -34.03 0.60
CA GLN A 373 8.34 -34.41 -0.70
C GLN A 373 9.89 -34.55 -0.66
N PRO A 374 10.49 -35.33 -1.58
CA PRO A 374 11.94 -35.44 -1.71
C PRO A 374 12.62 -34.07 -1.88
N ILE A 375 13.83 -33.92 -1.32
CA ILE A 375 14.59 -32.66 -1.26
C ILE A 375 14.97 -32.12 -2.66
N ASP A 376 15.12 -33.00 -3.63
CA ASP A 376 15.47 -32.70 -5.02
C ASP A 376 14.28 -32.25 -5.87
N LYS A 377 13.05 -32.34 -5.34
CA LYS A 377 11.83 -31.98 -6.06
C LYS A 377 11.21 -30.71 -5.49
N PRO A 378 10.89 -29.70 -6.33
CA PRO A 378 10.20 -28.52 -5.86
C PRO A 378 8.76 -28.85 -5.48
N VAL A 379 8.28 -28.19 -4.42
CA VAL A 379 6.89 -28.28 -3.98
C VAL A 379 6.04 -27.32 -4.81
N LYS A 380 4.93 -27.82 -5.35
CA LYS A 380 4.00 -27.01 -6.14
C LYS A 380 3.03 -26.27 -5.22
N PHE A 381 2.92 -24.96 -5.42
CA PHE A 381 1.91 -24.10 -4.80
C PHE A 381 1.10 -23.39 -5.88
N ARG A 382 -0.14 -22.99 -5.55
CA ARG A 382 -1.04 -22.25 -6.43
C ARG A 382 -1.49 -20.95 -5.76
N ARG A 383 -1.53 -19.87 -6.54
CA ARG A 383 -1.99 -18.56 -6.07
C ARG A 383 -3.50 -18.55 -5.81
N VAL A 384 -3.90 -17.91 -4.72
CA VAL A 384 -5.29 -17.62 -4.37
C VAL A 384 -5.55 -16.13 -4.56
N LEU A 385 -6.50 -15.79 -5.44
CA LEU A 385 -6.83 -14.39 -5.75
C LEU A 385 -7.71 -13.74 -4.69
N SER A 386 -8.49 -14.53 -3.97
CA SER A 386 -9.40 -14.00 -2.97
C SER A 386 -9.69 -15.08 -1.92
N PRO A 387 -9.24 -14.90 -0.66
CA PRO A 387 -9.51 -15.86 0.39
C PRO A 387 -10.91 -15.71 1.01
N PHE A 388 -11.87 -15.05 0.34
CA PHE A 388 -13.24 -14.96 0.86
C PHE A 388 -13.86 -16.36 0.92
N GLN A 389 -13.97 -16.86 2.15
CA GLN A 389 -14.85 -17.97 2.48
C GLN A 389 -16.27 -17.44 2.45
N ASP A 390 -17.11 -17.99 1.59
CA ASP A 390 -18.54 -17.99 1.86
C ASP A 390 -18.76 -18.86 3.12
N GLU A 391 -19.65 -18.46 4.04
CA GLU A 391 -19.92 -19.17 5.31
C GLU A 391 -20.32 -20.65 5.12
N VAL A 392 -20.72 -21.02 3.89
CA VAL A 392 -21.00 -22.39 3.46
C VAL A 392 -19.74 -23.27 3.42
N GLY A 393 -18.54 -22.71 3.67
CA GLY A 393 -17.28 -23.45 3.57
C GLY A 393 -16.93 -23.80 2.13
N THR A 394 -17.47 -23.04 1.16
CA THR A 394 -17.14 -23.21 -0.24
C THR A 394 -15.65 -22.91 -0.43
N ILE A 395 -14.99 -23.91 -1.01
CA ILE A 395 -13.57 -24.03 -1.34
C ILE A 395 -13.05 -22.72 -1.92
N TYR A 396 -11.84 -22.28 -1.53
CA TYR A 396 -11.12 -21.20 -2.20
C TYR A 396 -11.30 -21.38 -3.70
N ARG A 397 -11.92 -20.42 -4.38
CA ARG A 397 -11.87 -20.44 -5.83
C ARG A 397 -10.40 -20.21 -6.19
N ALA A 398 -9.70 -21.30 -6.49
CA ALA A 398 -8.47 -21.25 -7.25
C ALA A 398 -8.70 -20.23 -8.36
N SER A 399 -7.73 -19.33 -8.58
CA SER A 399 -7.78 -18.32 -9.64
C SER A 399 -8.53 -18.93 -10.83
N PRO A 400 -9.78 -18.48 -11.11
CA PRO A 400 -10.66 -19.20 -12.02
C PRO A 400 -9.85 -19.42 -13.28
N ARG A 401 -9.70 -20.68 -13.73
CA ARG A 401 -8.87 -21.10 -14.88
C ARG A 401 -9.15 -20.18 -16.07
N SER A 402 -8.51 -19.02 -16.11
CA SER A 402 -8.81 -17.88 -16.98
C SER A 402 -10.24 -17.87 -17.52
N SER A 403 -11.28 -18.14 -16.70
CA SER A 403 -12.57 -18.58 -17.26
C SER A 403 -13.41 -17.40 -17.77
N GLY A 404 -12.93 -16.17 -17.54
CA GLY A 404 -13.40 -14.96 -18.22
C GLY A 404 -12.70 -14.69 -19.56
N ARG A 405 -11.77 -15.55 -20.00
CA ARG A 405 -11.19 -15.55 -21.35
C ARG A 405 -11.95 -16.56 -22.22
N GLN A 406 -13.28 -16.43 -22.31
CA GLN A 406 -14.07 -17.21 -23.26
C GLN A 406 -13.83 -16.79 -24.72
N ASP A 407 -13.14 -15.67 -24.94
CA ASP A 407 -12.87 -15.14 -26.28
C ASP A 407 -11.46 -15.48 -26.79
N ALA A 408 -10.74 -16.42 -26.18
CA ALA A 408 -9.56 -16.97 -26.86
C ALA A 408 -10.09 -17.82 -28.04
N PRO A 409 -9.82 -17.43 -29.31
CA PRO A 409 -10.56 -17.92 -30.48
C PRO A 409 -10.50 -19.44 -30.71
N ASP A 410 -9.62 -20.16 -30.00
CA ASP A 410 -9.33 -21.57 -30.24
C ASP A 410 -9.55 -22.51 -29.03
N GLY A 411 -10.11 -22.02 -27.91
CA GLY A 411 -10.36 -22.85 -26.73
C GLY A 411 -9.11 -23.44 -26.06
N VAL A 412 -7.91 -23.04 -26.48
CA VAL A 412 -6.65 -23.44 -25.86
C VAL A 412 -6.48 -22.68 -24.54
N PRO A 413 -6.38 -23.37 -23.38
CA PRO A 413 -6.15 -22.70 -22.11
C PRO A 413 -4.81 -21.96 -22.17
N ALA A 414 -4.81 -20.72 -21.69
CA ALA A 414 -3.57 -19.94 -21.59
C ALA A 414 -2.52 -20.73 -20.76
N PRO A 415 -1.23 -20.70 -21.15
CA PRO A 415 -0.20 -21.41 -20.41
C PRO A 415 -0.15 -20.92 -18.95
N GLU A 416 0.00 -21.86 -18.00
CA GLU A 416 0.16 -21.51 -16.58
C GLU A 416 1.42 -20.65 -16.42
N ARG A 417 1.29 -19.51 -15.73
CA ARG A 417 2.44 -18.65 -15.42
C ARG A 417 3.16 -19.22 -14.20
N VAL A 418 4.30 -19.85 -14.43
CA VAL A 418 5.08 -20.55 -13.41
C VAL A 418 6.24 -19.67 -12.95
N ALA A 419 6.32 -19.42 -11.65
CA ALA A 419 7.48 -18.80 -11.00
C ALA A 419 8.22 -19.80 -10.12
N HIS A 420 9.47 -19.49 -9.76
CA HIS A 420 10.26 -20.30 -8.84
C HIS A 420 10.67 -19.49 -7.61
N LEU A 421 10.54 -20.09 -6.43
CA LEU A 421 10.98 -19.54 -5.15
C LEU A 421 12.05 -20.44 -4.54
N TYR A 422 13.14 -19.84 -4.06
CA TYR A 422 14.28 -20.57 -3.49
C TYR A 422 14.39 -20.27 -1.99
N LEU A 423 13.98 -21.23 -1.15
CA LEU A 423 14.01 -21.11 0.30
C LEU A 423 15.24 -21.83 0.86
N LYS A 424 15.90 -21.19 1.81
CA LYS A 424 17.05 -21.75 2.54
C LYS A 424 17.09 -21.16 3.94
N GLU A 425 17.41 -21.95 4.96
CA GLU A 425 17.40 -21.49 6.35
C GLU A 425 18.36 -20.30 6.57
N ARG A 426 19.52 -20.31 5.90
CA ARG A 426 20.49 -19.21 5.98
C ARG A 426 19.95 -17.86 5.48
N ASN A 427 18.86 -17.88 4.70
CA ASN A 427 18.22 -16.68 4.14
C ASN A 427 17.08 -16.16 5.03
N ARG A 428 16.88 -16.73 6.22
CA ARG A 428 15.92 -16.22 7.21
C ARG A 428 16.35 -14.84 7.68
N MET A 429 15.49 -13.85 7.47
CA MET A 429 15.77 -12.46 7.84
C MET A 429 15.00 -12.00 9.09
N GLY A 430 13.92 -12.71 9.46
CA GLY A 430 13.08 -12.31 10.58
C GLY A 430 12.28 -13.47 11.16
N THR A 431 11.88 -13.31 12.41
CA THR A 431 11.05 -14.26 13.15
C THR A 431 10.01 -13.48 13.92
N GLY A 432 8.74 -13.66 13.56
CA GLY A 432 7.62 -13.18 14.36
C GLY A 432 7.17 -14.23 15.37
N HIS A 433 6.13 -13.93 16.14
CA HIS A 433 5.55 -14.89 17.09
C HIS A 433 4.93 -16.11 16.41
N HIS A 434 4.47 -15.96 15.16
CA HIS A 434 3.68 -16.98 14.44
C HIS A 434 4.24 -17.34 13.08
N SER A 435 5.37 -16.76 12.70
CA SER A 435 5.89 -16.90 11.34
C SER A 435 7.39 -16.69 11.26
N ALA A 436 8.02 -17.31 10.28
CA ALA A 436 9.36 -16.96 9.83
C ALA A 436 9.29 -16.15 8.53
N ILE A 437 10.21 -15.21 8.36
CA ILE A 437 10.35 -14.39 7.14
C ILE A 437 11.71 -14.69 6.51
N TYR A 438 11.67 -14.99 5.22
CA TYR A 438 12.84 -15.30 4.41
C TYR A 438 13.03 -14.25 3.32
N ARG A 439 14.29 -13.85 3.10
CA ARG A 439 14.69 -13.13 1.89
C ARG A 439 14.98 -14.17 0.80
N ALA A 440 14.04 -14.42 -0.08
CA ALA A 440 14.12 -15.53 -1.03
C ALA A 440 14.46 -15.03 -2.45
N PRO A 441 15.44 -15.65 -3.14
CA PRO A 441 15.55 -15.50 -4.59
C PRO A 441 14.26 -15.96 -5.28
N PHE A 442 13.83 -15.20 -6.27
CA PHE A 442 12.57 -15.36 -6.95
C PHE A 442 12.75 -15.19 -8.46
N THR A 443 12.36 -16.23 -9.20
CA THR A 443 12.38 -16.23 -10.68
C THR A 443 10.98 -15.96 -11.18
N LEU A 444 10.83 -14.89 -11.96
CA LEU A 444 9.56 -14.45 -12.53
C LEU A 444 9.11 -15.35 -13.69
N PRO A 445 7.80 -15.43 -13.99
CA PRO A 445 7.32 -16.17 -15.15
C PRO A 445 7.83 -15.55 -16.45
N PRO A 446 8.33 -16.35 -17.42
CA PRO A 446 8.73 -15.83 -18.72
C PRO A 446 7.56 -15.15 -19.44
N PRO A 447 7.84 -14.16 -20.31
CA PRO A 447 9.14 -13.56 -20.62
C PRO A 447 9.61 -12.48 -19.63
N LEU A 448 8.89 -12.25 -18.53
CA LEU A 448 9.30 -11.26 -17.52
C LEU A 448 10.53 -11.74 -16.77
N THR A 449 11.56 -10.90 -16.69
CA THR A 449 12.83 -11.23 -16.01
C THR A 449 13.34 -10.02 -15.23
N ALA A 450 14.44 -10.18 -14.51
CA ALA A 450 15.06 -9.08 -13.76
C ALA A 450 16.36 -8.55 -14.40
N HIS A 451 16.71 -7.30 -14.07
CA HIS A 451 18.03 -6.71 -14.24
C HIS A 451 19.02 -7.27 -13.21
N SER A 452 19.33 -8.56 -13.33
CA SER A 452 20.34 -9.26 -12.53
C SER A 452 21.04 -10.34 -13.37
N PRO A 453 22.22 -10.83 -12.96
CA PRO A 453 22.95 -11.85 -13.71
C PRO A 453 22.17 -13.16 -13.93
N THR A 454 21.29 -13.51 -12.99
CA THR A 454 20.46 -14.72 -13.05
C THR A 454 19.04 -14.46 -13.55
N GLY A 455 18.67 -13.21 -13.81
CA GLY A 455 17.29 -12.81 -14.11
C GLY A 455 16.33 -12.90 -12.91
N GLN A 456 16.84 -13.13 -11.70
CA GLN A 456 16.09 -13.23 -10.44
C GLN A 456 16.04 -11.91 -9.67
N VAL A 457 15.08 -11.80 -8.76
CA VAL A 457 14.93 -10.74 -7.75
C VAL A 457 14.88 -11.35 -6.34
N THR A 458 14.92 -10.53 -5.28
CA THR A 458 14.56 -10.96 -3.92
C THR A 458 13.15 -10.51 -3.53
N VAL A 459 12.43 -11.37 -2.82
CA VAL A 459 11.14 -11.08 -2.19
C VAL A 459 11.17 -11.49 -0.72
N ALA A 460 10.27 -10.92 0.09
CA ALA A 460 10.01 -11.40 1.44
C ALA A 460 8.97 -12.54 1.38
N ALA A 461 9.37 -13.75 1.76
CA ALA A 461 8.49 -14.90 1.89
C ALA A 461 8.17 -15.16 3.37
N LYS A 462 6.91 -14.96 3.77
CA LYS A 462 6.44 -15.21 5.13
C LYS A 462 5.77 -16.59 5.19
N LEU A 463 6.23 -17.42 6.12
CA LEU A 463 5.76 -18.79 6.35
C LEU A 463 5.19 -18.91 7.76
N ALA A 464 4.07 -19.59 7.92
CA ALA A 464 3.50 -19.94 9.21
C ALA A 464 4.32 -21.04 9.92
N PHE A 465 4.41 -20.94 11.25
CA PHE A 465 4.89 -22.02 12.10
C PHE A 465 3.94 -23.23 12.10
N PRO A 466 4.39 -24.43 12.55
CA PRO A 466 3.60 -25.66 12.65
C PRO A 466 2.51 -25.59 13.75
N GLN A 467 1.80 -24.47 13.85
CA GLN A 467 0.76 -24.20 14.83
C GLN A 467 -0.53 -23.77 14.12
N CYS A 468 -1.67 -24.33 14.52
CA CYS A 468 -2.96 -24.01 13.89
C CYS A 468 -3.27 -22.50 13.88
N THR A 469 -2.97 -21.77 14.96
CA THR A 469 -3.21 -20.33 15.07
C THR A 469 -2.29 -19.53 14.14
N ALA A 470 -1.05 -19.97 13.94
CA ALA A 470 -0.12 -19.33 13.01
C ALA A 470 -0.64 -19.36 11.57
N HIS A 471 -1.19 -20.50 11.14
CA HIS A 471 -1.83 -20.60 9.83
C HIS A 471 -3.08 -19.72 9.75
N THR A 472 -3.91 -19.63 10.79
CA THR A 472 -5.05 -18.70 10.84
C THR A 472 -4.62 -17.25 10.65
N LEU A 473 -3.59 -16.82 11.37
CA LEU A 473 -3.08 -15.45 11.31
C LEU A 473 -2.50 -15.13 9.94
N LEU A 474 -1.75 -16.04 9.33
CA LEU A 474 -1.19 -15.83 8.00
C LEU A 474 -2.28 -15.75 6.90
N HIS A 475 -3.36 -16.53 7.03
CA HIS A 475 -4.54 -16.39 6.17
C HIS A 475 -5.25 -15.04 6.36
N ASN A 476 -5.41 -14.58 7.61
CA ASN A 476 -6.00 -13.28 7.89
C ASN A 476 -5.16 -12.13 7.33
N GLU A 477 -3.83 -12.23 7.47
CA GLU A 477 -2.89 -11.25 6.91
C GLU A 477 -2.98 -11.21 5.38
N ALA A 478 -2.94 -12.36 4.71
CA ALA A 478 -3.11 -12.45 3.27
C ALA A 478 -4.44 -11.88 2.79
N ARG A 479 -5.53 -12.15 3.51
CA ARG A 479 -6.85 -11.55 3.23
C ARG A 479 -6.80 -10.04 3.32
N THR A 480 -6.20 -9.51 4.38
CA THR A 480 -6.08 -8.06 4.58
C THR A 480 -5.24 -7.42 3.46
N TYR A 481 -4.13 -8.04 3.06
CA TYR A 481 -3.35 -7.53 1.93
C TYR A 481 -4.15 -7.48 0.62
N ALA A 482 -5.02 -8.47 0.38
CA ALA A 482 -5.87 -8.50 -0.79
C ALA A 482 -6.99 -7.42 -0.78
N THR A 483 -7.30 -6.80 0.37
CA THR A 483 -8.29 -5.71 0.44
C THR A 483 -7.68 -4.32 0.24
N PHE A 484 -6.35 -4.17 0.33
CA PHE A 484 -5.72 -2.87 0.14
C PHE A 484 -5.82 -2.39 -1.30
N PRO A 485 -6.26 -1.14 -1.54
CA PRO A 485 -6.16 -0.55 -2.88
C PRO A 485 -4.68 -0.35 -3.25
N LYS A 486 -4.36 -0.44 -4.56
CA LYS A 486 -2.97 -0.34 -5.08
C LYS A 486 -2.25 0.91 -4.57
N HIS A 487 -2.93 2.05 -4.47
CA HIS A 487 -2.32 3.30 -4.00
C HIS A 487 -1.76 3.27 -2.56
N MET A 488 -2.16 2.29 -1.73
CA MET A 488 -1.59 2.10 -0.39
C MET A 488 -0.22 1.42 -0.42
N GLN A 489 0.15 0.85 -1.56
CA GLN A 489 1.37 0.10 -1.84
C GLN A 489 2.26 0.83 -2.87
N GLU A 490 1.79 1.95 -3.41
CA GLU A 490 2.46 2.80 -4.38
C GLU A 490 2.97 4.08 -3.72
N GLU A 491 4.04 4.63 -4.29
CA GLU A 491 4.61 5.90 -3.87
C GLU A 491 4.04 6.99 -4.78
N TYR A 492 3.61 8.12 -4.21
CA TYR A 492 3.13 9.27 -4.97
C TYR A 492 4.01 10.48 -4.70
N CYS A 493 4.13 11.34 -5.70
CA CYS A 493 4.89 12.58 -5.56
C CYS A 493 4.20 13.56 -4.60
N GLY A 494 4.98 14.49 -4.06
CA GLY A 494 4.49 15.55 -3.21
C GLY A 494 4.14 15.12 -1.79
N TYR A 495 3.25 15.90 -1.19
CA TYR A 495 2.93 15.84 0.23
C TYR A 495 1.43 15.93 0.44
N ASN A 496 0.95 15.43 1.57
CA ASN A 496 -0.42 15.60 2.02
C ASN A 496 -0.52 16.03 3.48
N VAL A 497 -1.69 16.52 3.86
CA VAL A 497 -2.05 16.84 5.24
C VAL A 497 -3.08 15.81 5.70
N VAL A 498 -2.74 15.07 6.76
CA VAL A 498 -3.52 13.92 7.27
C VAL A 498 -4.00 14.25 8.68
N PRO A 499 -5.22 14.76 8.87
CA PRO A 499 -5.72 15.08 10.21
C PRO A 499 -5.67 13.86 11.16
N PRO A 500 -5.33 14.06 12.45
CA PRO A 500 -5.04 15.34 13.10
C PRO A 500 -3.62 15.90 12.86
N CYS A 501 -2.78 15.26 12.04
CA CYS A 501 -1.48 15.83 11.66
C CYS A 501 -1.68 17.04 10.75
N HIS A 502 -1.43 18.24 11.27
CA HIS A 502 -1.53 19.49 10.53
C HIS A 502 -0.29 19.81 9.67
N TYR A 503 0.76 19.00 9.77
CA TYR A 503 2.00 19.18 9.03
C TYR A 503 2.01 18.34 7.75
N PRO A 504 2.52 18.87 6.63
CA PRO A 504 2.67 18.10 5.40
C PRO A 504 3.62 16.91 5.59
N VAL A 505 3.17 15.73 5.17
CA VAL A 505 3.97 14.49 5.14
C VAL A 505 4.04 13.95 3.71
N PRO A 506 5.11 13.25 3.31
CA PRO A 506 5.20 12.64 2.00
C PRO A 506 4.06 11.65 1.73
N VAL A 507 3.61 11.59 0.49
CA VAL A 507 2.59 10.62 0.05
C VAL A 507 3.25 9.28 -0.29
N GLY A 508 3.92 8.70 0.71
CA GLY A 508 4.56 7.39 0.58
C GLY A 508 3.56 6.23 0.73
N PRO A 509 3.98 5.02 0.31
CA PRO A 509 3.21 3.80 0.53
C PRO A 509 3.05 3.53 2.03
N ILE A 510 1.95 2.91 2.40
CA ILE A 510 1.61 2.59 3.80
C ILE A 510 1.93 1.13 4.10
N VAL A 511 1.69 0.22 3.16
CA VAL A 511 1.91 -1.23 3.33
C VAL A 511 2.81 -1.80 2.23
N PRO A 512 3.50 -2.92 2.46
CA PRO A 512 4.31 -3.60 1.45
C PRO A 512 3.51 -3.94 0.19
N LYS A 513 4.18 -3.98 -0.96
CA LYS A 513 3.57 -4.59 -2.15
C LYS A 513 3.24 -6.06 -1.92
N PHE A 514 2.04 -6.47 -2.32
CA PHE A 514 1.53 -7.83 -2.21
C PHE A 514 1.73 -8.59 -3.53
N TYR A 515 2.59 -9.62 -3.50
CA TYR A 515 2.89 -10.45 -4.69
C TYR A 515 2.09 -11.75 -4.75
N GLY A 516 1.22 -11.98 -3.76
CA GLY A 516 0.25 -13.07 -3.75
C GLY A 516 0.34 -13.95 -2.51
N PHE A 517 -0.73 -14.73 -2.32
CA PHE A 517 -0.84 -15.75 -1.30
C PHE A 517 -0.98 -17.11 -1.97
N TYR A 518 -0.15 -18.06 -1.57
CA TYR A 518 0.02 -19.34 -2.25
C TYR A 518 -0.22 -20.50 -1.29
N LEU A 519 -1.06 -21.43 -1.73
CA LEU A 519 -1.41 -22.65 -0.99
C LEU A 519 -0.79 -23.88 -1.67
N PRO A 520 -0.40 -24.92 -0.90
CA PRO A 520 0.24 -26.10 -1.46
C PRO A 520 -0.74 -26.89 -2.34
N VAL A 521 -0.21 -27.56 -3.35
CA VAL A 521 -0.96 -28.35 -4.32
C VAL A 521 -0.64 -29.83 -4.15
N GLY A 522 -1.68 -30.66 -4.07
CA GLY A 522 -1.56 -32.11 -3.96
C GLY A 522 -1.17 -32.78 -5.27
N ASP A 523 -0.95 -34.09 -5.24
CA ASP A 523 -0.59 -34.89 -6.43
C ASP A 523 -1.71 -34.92 -7.47
N ASP A 524 -2.96 -34.68 -7.06
CA ASP A 524 -4.13 -34.52 -7.92
C ASP A 524 -4.22 -33.16 -8.62
N GLY A 525 -3.30 -32.24 -8.30
CA GLY A 525 -3.30 -30.88 -8.85
C GLY A 525 -4.29 -29.93 -8.16
N GLU A 526 -4.96 -30.36 -7.09
CA GLU A 526 -5.88 -29.54 -6.30
C GLU A 526 -5.20 -28.84 -5.13
N ILE A 527 -5.78 -27.73 -4.68
CA ILE A 527 -5.27 -26.98 -3.53
C ILE A 527 -5.52 -27.80 -2.25
N VAL A 528 -4.47 -28.00 -1.47
CA VAL A 528 -4.54 -28.62 -0.15
C VAL A 528 -4.52 -27.52 0.90
N ASP A 529 -5.70 -27.06 1.33
CA ASP A 529 -5.80 -26.18 2.51
C ASP A 529 -6.32 -26.92 3.74
N ASP A 530 -5.39 -27.43 4.54
CA ASP A 530 -5.74 -28.09 5.80
C ASP A 530 -6.38 -27.11 6.80
N GLN A 531 -6.02 -25.82 6.75
CA GLN A 531 -6.65 -24.79 7.57
C GLN A 531 -8.16 -24.74 7.31
N ALA A 532 -8.58 -24.67 6.04
CA ALA A 532 -10.01 -24.69 5.72
C ALA A 532 -10.68 -26.04 5.99
N ARG A 533 -10.00 -27.17 5.72
CA ARG A 533 -10.58 -28.52 5.87
C ARG A 533 -10.80 -28.92 7.33
N VAL A 534 -9.79 -28.71 8.18
CA VAL A 534 -9.81 -29.20 9.58
C VAL A 534 -9.75 -28.07 10.60
N GLY A 535 -9.50 -26.82 10.21
CA GLY A 535 -9.44 -25.67 11.11
C GLY A 535 -10.72 -25.43 11.92
N ARG A 536 -11.89 -25.94 11.49
CA ARG A 536 -13.12 -25.94 12.31
C ARG A 536 -12.93 -26.67 13.65
N LYS A 537 -12.12 -27.74 13.68
CA LYS A 537 -11.76 -28.48 14.91
C LYS A 537 -10.83 -27.68 15.83
N HIS A 538 -10.19 -26.65 15.29
CA HIS A 538 -9.24 -25.77 15.98
C HIS A 538 -9.85 -24.40 16.31
N ARG A 539 -11.17 -24.23 16.20
CA ARG A 539 -11.85 -22.97 16.57
C ARG A 539 -11.71 -22.61 18.06
N MET A 540 -11.47 -23.62 18.90
CA MET A 540 -11.21 -23.45 20.33
C MET A 540 -9.72 -23.29 20.64
N CYS A 541 -8.84 -23.27 19.63
CA CYS A 541 -7.44 -22.95 19.83
C CYS A 541 -7.27 -21.43 19.84
N TYR A 542 -6.47 -20.95 20.78
CA TYR A 542 -6.07 -19.55 20.92
C TYR A 542 -4.54 -19.49 20.94
N GLU A 543 -3.97 -18.30 20.82
CA GLU A 543 -2.52 -18.15 20.63
C GLU A 543 -1.68 -18.66 21.81
N ASP A 544 -2.21 -18.56 23.04
CA ASP A 544 -1.61 -19.12 24.25
C ASP A 544 -1.79 -20.64 24.37
N ARG A 545 -2.69 -21.23 23.57
CA ARG A 545 -3.00 -22.68 23.56
C ARG A 545 -3.09 -23.23 22.13
N ALA A 546 -2.09 -22.89 21.32
CA ALA A 546 -1.99 -23.37 19.95
C ALA A 546 -1.58 -24.85 19.94
N CYS A 547 -2.32 -25.68 19.20
CA CYS A 547 -1.89 -27.06 18.96
C CYS A 547 -0.91 -27.13 17.78
N GLN A 548 0.01 -28.10 17.85
CA GLN A 548 0.93 -28.44 16.76
C GLN A 548 0.18 -29.14 15.63
N VAL A 549 0.47 -28.75 14.39
CA VAL A 549 -0.17 -29.30 13.20
C VAL A 549 0.88 -29.68 12.16
N PRO A 550 0.72 -30.79 11.43
CA PRO A 550 1.67 -31.22 10.40
C PRO A 550 1.39 -30.59 9.03
N TRP A 551 0.69 -29.45 8.99
CA TRP A 551 0.21 -28.84 7.75
C TRP A 551 1.37 -28.19 6.99
N VAL A 552 1.35 -28.30 5.67
CA VAL A 552 2.30 -27.55 4.84
C VAL A 552 1.99 -26.06 4.97
N SER A 553 3.02 -25.27 5.25
CA SER A 553 2.90 -23.84 5.49
C SER A 553 2.46 -23.10 4.23
N PRO A 554 1.40 -22.27 4.26
CA PRO A 554 1.08 -21.40 3.14
C PRO A 554 2.14 -20.30 3.02
N ILE A 555 2.27 -19.71 1.83
CA ILE A 555 3.31 -18.71 1.53
C ILE A 555 2.66 -17.37 1.20
N LEU A 556 3.03 -16.34 1.95
CA LEU A 556 2.69 -14.95 1.66
C LEU A 556 3.93 -14.25 1.09
N LEU A 557 3.85 -13.79 -0.16
CA LEU A 557 4.94 -13.08 -0.85
C LEU A 557 4.70 -11.56 -0.79
N LEU A 558 5.69 -10.82 -0.28
CA LEU A 558 5.64 -9.38 -0.06
C LEU A 558 6.93 -8.67 -0.53
N GLU A 559 6.86 -7.35 -0.66
CA GLU A 559 8.02 -6.44 -0.76
C GLU A 559 8.97 -6.61 0.45
N GLU A 560 10.28 -6.50 0.20
CA GLU A 560 11.32 -6.57 1.23
C GLU A 560 11.62 -5.17 1.81
N CYS A 561 10.92 -4.77 2.88
CA CYS A 561 10.85 -3.36 3.31
C CYS A 561 11.91 -2.88 4.33
N GLY A 562 12.98 -3.64 4.56
CA GLY A 562 14.10 -3.21 5.42
C GLY A 562 13.98 -3.64 6.89
N ASN A 563 14.34 -2.74 7.81
CA ASN A 563 14.51 -3.03 9.24
C ASN A 563 13.42 -2.35 10.09
N PRO A 564 13.08 -2.89 11.27
CA PRO A 564 12.21 -2.19 12.22
C PRO A 564 12.68 -0.78 12.59
N VAL A 565 11.73 0.16 12.71
CA VAL A 565 12.02 1.55 13.12
C VAL A 565 12.50 1.64 14.57
N LYS A 566 13.21 2.73 14.88
CA LYS A 566 13.64 3.08 16.23
C LYS A 566 13.23 4.54 16.50
N PRO A 567 12.00 4.81 16.96
CA PRO A 567 11.44 6.18 17.00
C PRO A 567 12.26 7.19 17.79
N ARG A 568 12.99 6.75 18.82
CA ARG A 568 13.92 7.61 19.59
C ARG A 568 15.07 8.20 18.78
N LYS A 569 15.38 7.63 17.61
CA LYS A 569 16.41 8.13 16.68
C LYS A 569 15.83 8.97 15.55
N PHE A 570 14.51 9.16 15.54
CA PHE A 570 13.82 9.81 14.44
C PHE A 570 13.58 11.28 14.72
N THR A 571 13.67 12.06 13.66
CA THR A 571 13.22 13.46 13.70
C THR A 571 11.71 13.50 13.95
N VAL A 572 11.24 14.66 14.41
CA VAL A 572 9.80 14.95 14.56
C VAL A 572 9.04 14.65 13.26
N ASP A 573 9.63 14.97 12.12
CA ASP A 573 9.04 14.74 10.80
C ASP A 573 8.91 13.24 10.46
N GLN A 574 9.95 12.45 10.70
CA GLN A 574 9.92 11.00 10.46
C GLN A 574 8.90 10.29 11.35
N ARG A 575 8.80 10.68 12.62
CA ARG A 575 7.77 10.15 13.54
C ARG A 575 6.36 10.55 13.10
N THR A 576 6.16 11.81 12.69
CA THR A 576 4.87 12.30 12.14
C THR A 576 4.48 11.51 10.89
N GLU A 577 5.45 11.20 10.02
CA GLU A 577 5.23 10.41 8.80
C GLU A 577 4.81 8.98 9.13
N CYS A 578 5.47 8.31 10.08
CA CYS A 578 5.06 6.99 10.57
C CYS A 578 3.64 7.02 11.15
N PHE A 579 3.32 8.03 11.96
CA PHE A 579 1.98 8.17 12.54
C PHE A 579 0.91 8.42 11.47
N SER A 580 1.24 9.22 10.44
CA SER A 580 0.34 9.45 9.31
C SER A 580 0.00 8.17 8.55
N GLN A 581 0.86 7.15 8.55
CA GLN A 581 0.55 5.87 7.91
C GLN A 581 -0.57 5.14 8.64
N VAL A 582 -0.58 5.19 9.98
CA VAL A 582 -1.64 4.61 10.81
C VAL A 582 -2.97 5.32 10.56
N LEU A 583 -2.96 6.66 10.55
CA LEU A 583 -4.18 7.44 10.29
C LEU A 583 -4.76 7.17 8.89
N ARG A 584 -3.90 7.09 7.87
CA ARG A 584 -4.32 6.76 6.50
C ARG A 584 -4.82 5.31 6.37
N LEU A 585 -4.31 4.39 7.18
CA LEU A 585 -4.85 3.03 7.28
C LEU A 585 -6.26 3.03 7.91
N HIS A 586 -6.44 3.82 8.98
CA HIS A 586 -7.72 3.97 9.68
C HIS A 586 -8.81 4.58 8.80
N ASP A 587 -8.45 5.50 7.91
CA ASP A 587 -9.37 6.10 6.94
C ASP A 587 -9.97 5.08 5.96
N LEU A 588 -9.27 3.97 5.70
CA LEU A 588 -9.83 2.83 4.96
C LEU A 588 -10.74 1.92 5.81
N GLY A 589 -10.96 2.24 7.09
CA GLY A 589 -11.66 1.38 8.03
C GLY A 589 -10.89 0.09 8.28
N ILE A 590 -9.56 0.16 8.39
CA ILE A 590 -8.70 -0.98 8.69
C ILE A 590 -7.92 -0.70 9.97
N GLN A 591 -8.04 -1.60 10.93
CA GLN A 591 -7.21 -1.65 12.13
C GLN A 591 -6.12 -2.71 11.93
N GLN A 592 -4.86 -2.41 12.26
CA GLN A 592 -3.76 -3.38 12.11
C GLN A 592 -3.83 -4.49 13.18
N GLY A 593 -4.22 -4.15 14.41
CA GLY A 593 -4.62 -5.08 15.48
C GLY A 593 -3.48 -5.66 16.33
N SER A 594 -2.23 -5.33 16.03
CA SER A 594 -1.00 -5.68 16.75
C SER A 594 0.05 -4.57 16.63
N PHE A 595 -0.36 -3.31 16.81
CA PHE A 595 0.51 -2.17 16.52
C PHE A 595 1.67 -2.12 17.51
N TYR A 596 2.90 -2.14 17.00
CA TYR A 596 4.13 -1.96 17.75
C TYR A 596 5.18 -1.34 16.83
N VAL A 597 6.16 -0.62 17.39
CA VAL A 597 7.27 -0.05 16.58
C VAL A 597 7.99 -1.09 15.71
N ARG A 598 8.05 -2.35 16.17
CA ARG A 598 8.68 -3.43 15.40
C ARG A 598 7.98 -3.75 14.07
N ASN A 599 6.69 -3.39 13.98
CA ASN A 599 5.82 -3.62 12.83
C ASN A 599 5.77 -2.42 11.89
N ILE A 600 6.62 -1.41 12.10
CA ILE A 600 6.92 -0.40 11.09
C ILE A 600 8.35 -0.63 10.63
N LEU A 601 8.52 -0.86 9.33
CA LEU A 601 9.82 -1.05 8.70
C LEU A 601 10.29 0.25 8.04
N ILE A 602 11.60 0.45 8.02
CA ILE A 602 12.31 1.53 7.35
C ILE A 602 13.38 0.97 6.42
N GLN A 603 13.49 1.56 5.23
CA GLN A 603 14.61 1.33 4.32
C GLN A 603 15.12 2.66 3.71
N PRO A 604 16.37 2.68 3.23
CA PRO A 604 16.90 3.84 2.49
C PRO A 604 16.05 4.17 1.26
N GLY A 605 15.86 5.46 0.99
CA GLY A 605 15.12 5.95 -0.17
C GLY A 605 15.76 7.19 -0.82
N PRO A 606 15.06 7.85 -1.77
CA PRO A 606 13.78 7.43 -2.35
C PRO A 606 13.92 6.13 -3.15
N LEU A 607 12.84 5.35 -3.30
CA LEU A 607 12.92 4.08 -4.01
C LEU A 607 13.07 4.23 -5.53
N SER A 608 12.73 5.39 -6.08
CA SER A 608 13.00 5.77 -7.47
C SER A 608 14.48 5.89 -7.80
N ALA A 609 15.34 6.09 -6.79
CA ALA A 609 16.79 6.15 -6.96
C ALA A 609 17.40 4.73 -7.00
N PRO A 610 18.52 4.53 -7.72
CA PRO A 610 19.23 3.25 -7.70
C PRO A 610 19.71 2.90 -6.28
N PRO A 611 19.79 1.62 -5.89
CA PRO A 611 20.13 1.21 -4.52
C PRO A 611 21.39 1.86 -3.93
N THR A 612 22.40 2.14 -4.75
CA THR A 612 23.66 2.77 -4.33
C THR A 612 23.55 4.25 -3.99
N GLN A 613 22.45 4.91 -4.39
CA GLN A 613 22.19 6.34 -4.13
C GLN A 613 21.13 6.57 -3.06
N ARG A 614 20.53 5.50 -2.52
CA ARG A 614 19.50 5.61 -1.49
C ARG A 614 20.11 5.92 -0.14
N THR A 615 19.48 6.81 0.62
CA THR A 615 19.95 7.22 1.96
C THR A 615 18.81 7.21 2.99
N PHE A 616 19.17 7.29 4.27
CA PHE A 616 18.19 7.45 5.36
C PHE A 616 17.74 8.91 5.57
N ASP A 617 18.23 9.86 4.77
CA ASP A 617 17.76 11.25 4.80
C ASP A 617 16.38 11.38 4.14
N ARG A 618 16.09 10.47 3.20
CA ARG A 618 14.79 10.33 2.52
C ARG A 618 14.28 8.90 2.67
N PRO A 619 14.01 8.44 3.91
CA PRO A 619 13.66 7.06 4.16
C PRO A 619 12.28 6.71 3.60
N SER A 620 12.03 5.42 3.40
CA SER A 620 10.72 4.88 3.05
C SER A 620 10.22 3.95 4.16
N PHE A 621 8.96 4.14 4.57
CA PHE A 621 8.34 3.41 5.69
C PHE A 621 7.22 2.47 5.24
N ARG A 622 6.99 1.37 5.96
CA ARG A 622 5.89 0.42 5.72
C ARG A 622 5.35 -0.15 7.03
N ILE A 623 4.04 -0.22 7.20
CA ILE A 623 3.36 -0.99 8.25
C ILE A 623 3.23 -2.45 7.78
N ILE A 624 3.58 -3.40 8.64
CA ILE A 624 3.52 -4.84 8.37
C ILE A 624 2.69 -5.60 9.41
N ASP A 625 2.61 -6.92 9.23
CA ASP A 625 2.09 -7.88 10.20
C ASP A 625 0.57 -7.78 10.45
N PHE A 626 -0.23 -7.86 9.39
CA PHE A 626 -1.70 -7.77 9.46
C PHE A 626 -2.38 -9.07 9.93
N GLY A 627 -1.67 -9.94 10.65
CA GLY A 627 -2.20 -11.22 11.13
C GLY A 627 -3.42 -11.06 12.04
N ARG A 628 -3.52 -9.92 12.75
CA ARG A 628 -4.65 -9.60 13.64
C ARG A 628 -5.59 -8.52 13.11
N ALA A 629 -5.41 -8.11 11.85
CA ALA A 629 -6.13 -6.97 11.32
C ALA A 629 -7.64 -7.19 11.31
N ARG A 630 -8.36 -6.09 11.48
CA ARG A 630 -9.82 -5.99 11.37
C ARG A 630 -10.14 -5.04 10.23
N VAL A 631 -11.01 -5.49 9.34
CA VAL A 631 -11.47 -4.71 8.18
C VAL A 631 -12.96 -4.42 8.38
N LEU A 632 -13.34 -3.14 8.34
CA LEU A 632 -14.72 -2.70 8.60
C LEU A 632 -15.71 -3.37 7.64
N ARG A 633 -15.32 -3.52 6.37
CA ARG A 633 -16.12 -4.22 5.36
C ARG A 633 -16.43 -5.66 5.80
N ASP A 634 -15.40 -6.43 6.14
CA ASP A 634 -15.55 -7.82 6.60
C ASP A 634 -16.42 -7.91 7.87
N MET A 635 -16.29 -6.95 8.79
CA MET A 635 -17.12 -6.90 9.99
C MET A 635 -18.60 -6.63 9.66
N LEU A 636 -18.87 -5.71 8.73
CA LEU A 636 -20.23 -5.40 8.27
C LEU A 636 -20.86 -6.57 7.51
N GLU A 637 -20.09 -7.25 6.66
CA GLU A 637 -20.55 -8.43 5.91
C GLU A 637 -20.95 -9.56 6.87
N ARG A 638 -20.13 -9.86 7.88
CA ARG A 638 -20.45 -10.86 8.91
C ARG A 638 -21.69 -10.50 9.71
N ALA A 639 -21.80 -9.25 10.16
CA ALA A 639 -22.99 -8.81 10.88
C ALA A 639 -24.26 -8.90 10.01
N CYS A 640 -24.17 -8.56 8.72
CA CYS A 640 -25.30 -8.71 7.80
C CYS A 640 -25.68 -10.18 7.57
N ALA A 641 -24.70 -11.08 7.48
CA ALA A 641 -24.93 -12.52 7.31
C ALA A 641 -25.56 -13.15 8.57
N GLU A 642 -25.08 -12.77 9.74
CA GLU A 642 -25.63 -13.20 11.03
C GLU A 642 -27.09 -12.76 11.18
N GLU A 643 -27.39 -11.48 10.94
CA GLU A 643 -28.76 -10.96 10.98
C GLU A 643 -29.67 -11.60 9.93
N ALA A 644 -29.15 -11.91 8.73
CA ALA A 644 -29.91 -12.61 7.70
C ALA A 644 -30.30 -14.03 8.15
N ARG A 645 -29.38 -14.74 8.82
CA ARG A 645 -29.64 -16.08 9.38
C ARG A 645 -30.70 -16.02 10.48
N GLU A 646 -30.61 -15.05 11.38
CA GLU A 646 -31.62 -14.87 12.43
C GLU A 646 -32.98 -14.45 11.87
N ALA A 647 -33.01 -13.60 10.84
CA ALA A 647 -34.25 -13.24 10.15
C ALA A 647 -34.91 -14.46 9.48
N GLU A 648 -34.12 -15.36 8.89
CA GLU A 648 -34.63 -16.61 8.32
C GLU A 648 -35.21 -17.53 9.42
N GLU A 649 -34.55 -17.63 10.57
CA GLU A 649 -35.05 -18.39 11.73
C GLU A 649 -36.37 -17.79 12.24
N ARG A 650 -36.44 -16.47 12.45
CA ARG A 650 -37.67 -15.75 12.81
C ARG A 650 -38.78 -15.98 11.79
N LYS A 651 -38.47 -15.98 10.50
CA LYS A 651 -39.43 -16.26 9.43
C LYS A 651 -39.98 -17.69 9.52
N ARG A 652 -39.11 -18.69 9.72
CA ARG A 652 -39.54 -20.10 9.90
C ARG A 652 -40.43 -20.27 11.14
N GLU A 653 -40.13 -19.57 12.22
CA GLU A 653 -40.98 -19.54 13.42
C GLU A 653 -42.34 -18.86 13.20
N ARG A 654 -42.39 -17.81 12.38
CA ARG A 654 -43.65 -17.16 12.00
C ARG A 654 -44.48 -18.06 11.08
N GLU A 655 -43.84 -18.71 10.11
CA GLU A 655 -44.50 -19.65 9.20
C GLU A 655 -45.09 -20.87 9.92
N SER A 656 -44.39 -21.39 10.94
CA SER A 656 -44.92 -22.48 11.76
C SER A 656 -46.14 -22.05 12.59
N LYS A 657 -46.17 -20.82 13.09
CA LYS A 657 -47.33 -20.24 13.81
C LYS A 657 -48.50 -19.88 12.88
N LYS A 658 -48.21 -19.35 11.69
CA LYS A 658 -49.20 -18.90 10.70
C LYS A 658 -50.06 -20.05 10.16
N ALA A 659 -49.54 -21.28 10.18
CA ALA A 659 -50.32 -22.48 9.88
C ALA A 659 -51.56 -22.64 10.78
N GLU A 660 -51.64 -21.93 11.91
CA GLU A 660 -52.73 -22.02 12.89
C GLU A 660 -53.72 -20.84 12.86
N SER A 661 -53.33 -19.64 12.40
CA SER A 661 -54.08 -18.40 12.66
C SER A 661 -54.60 -17.62 11.45
N GLY A 662 -54.33 -18.05 10.21
CA GLY A 662 -54.77 -17.32 9.01
C GLY A 662 -53.86 -16.14 8.64
N ASN A 663 -53.89 -15.75 7.36
CA ASN A 663 -52.87 -14.93 6.70
C ASN A 663 -53.19 -13.41 6.83
N ASP A 664 -52.37 -12.63 7.55
CA ASP A 664 -52.42 -11.16 7.53
C ASP A 664 -51.18 -10.58 6.82
N ALA A 665 -51.40 -9.76 5.79
CA ALA A 665 -50.34 -9.07 5.05
C ALA A 665 -49.69 -7.94 5.87
N GLU A 666 -50.42 -7.38 6.83
CA GLU A 666 -49.90 -6.33 7.71
C GLU A 666 -48.82 -6.88 8.65
N GLU A 667 -48.97 -8.12 9.12
CA GLU A 667 -47.99 -8.79 9.97
C GLU A 667 -46.66 -9.04 9.24
N GLU A 668 -46.72 -9.45 7.96
CA GLU A 668 -45.53 -9.67 7.13
C GLU A 668 -44.77 -8.37 6.86
N LYS A 669 -45.48 -7.26 6.65
CA LYS A 669 -44.85 -5.94 6.50
C LYS A 669 -44.13 -5.50 7.79
N LYS A 670 -44.79 -5.64 8.95
CA LYS A 670 -44.18 -5.31 10.26
C LYS A 670 -42.96 -6.19 10.56
N ALA A 671 -43.03 -7.46 10.20
CA ALA A 671 -41.92 -8.40 10.29
C ALA A 671 -40.71 -7.93 9.46
N GLN A 672 -40.95 -7.53 8.20
CA GLN A 672 -39.90 -7.02 7.33
C GLN A 672 -39.28 -5.71 7.86
N GLU A 673 -40.10 -4.75 8.30
CA GLU A 673 -39.63 -3.49 8.90
C GLU A 673 -38.77 -3.75 10.15
N TYR A 674 -39.17 -4.71 10.99
CA TYR A 674 -38.37 -5.13 12.14
C TYR A 674 -37.03 -5.73 11.75
N ASP A 675 -37.01 -6.62 10.74
CA ASP A 675 -35.78 -7.26 10.26
C ASP A 675 -34.81 -6.23 9.62
N ASP A 676 -35.33 -5.22 8.94
CA ASP A 676 -34.53 -4.09 8.41
C ASP A 676 -33.99 -3.20 9.55
N GLU A 677 -34.78 -2.95 10.61
CA GLU A 677 -34.32 -2.22 11.80
C GLU A 677 -33.19 -2.96 12.53
N GLN A 678 -33.30 -4.29 12.70
CA GLN A 678 -32.24 -5.11 13.31
C GLN A 678 -30.95 -5.07 12.48
N ARG A 679 -31.06 -5.16 11.15
CA ARG A 679 -29.91 -5.04 10.25
C ARG A 679 -29.19 -3.69 10.39
N GLU A 680 -29.94 -2.59 10.45
CA GLU A 680 -29.35 -1.25 10.68
C GLU A 680 -28.76 -1.10 12.09
N ALA A 681 -29.38 -1.69 13.11
CA ALA A 681 -28.84 -1.71 14.46
C ALA A 681 -27.51 -2.49 14.54
N ALA A 682 -27.41 -3.63 13.86
CA ALA A 682 -26.17 -4.41 13.75
C ALA A 682 -25.06 -3.62 13.05
N ARG A 683 -25.38 -2.93 11.94
CA ARG A 683 -24.44 -2.04 11.25
C ARG A 683 -23.93 -0.93 12.18
N ARG A 684 -24.83 -0.24 12.90
CA ARG A 684 -24.45 0.80 13.88
C ARG A 684 -23.53 0.26 14.97
N ARG A 685 -23.77 -0.97 15.46
CA ARG A 685 -22.91 -1.64 16.45
C ARG A 685 -21.51 -1.86 15.90
N VAL A 686 -21.39 -2.40 14.69
CA VAL A 686 -20.10 -2.61 14.01
C VAL A 686 -19.33 -1.31 13.80
N PHE A 687 -20.00 -0.24 13.35
CA PHE A 687 -19.35 1.07 13.21
C PHE A 687 -18.85 1.62 14.56
N GLY A 688 -19.64 1.47 15.63
CA GLY A 688 -19.26 1.88 16.99
C GLY A 688 -18.06 1.10 17.51
N GLU A 689 -18.04 -0.21 17.31
CA GLU A 689 -16.92 -1.09 17.66
C GLU A 689 -15.65 -0.70 16.89
N MET A 690 -15.74 -0.59 15.56
CA MET A 690 -14.58 -0.21 14.74
C MET A 690 -14.03 1.16 15.14
N ARG A 691 -14.88 2.16 15.39
CA ARG A 691 -14.42 3.48 15.84
C ARG A 691 -13.63 3.40 17.14
N THR A 692 -14.10 2.59 18.10
CA THR A 692 -13.40 2.37 19.37
C THR A 692 -12.04 1.71 19.13
N LEU A 693 -11.99 0.68 18.27
CA LEU A 693 -10.78 -0.05 17.93
C LEU A 693 -9.73 0.84 17.25
N LEU A 694 -10.13 1.66 16.27
CA LEU A 694 -9.24 2.61 15.60
C LEU A 694 -8.71 3.66 16.57
N HIS A 695 -9.56 4.19 17.45
CA HIS A 695 -9.14 5.15 18.46
C HIS A 695 -8.10 4.58 19.43
N LEU A 696 -8.30 3.34 19.91
CA LEU A 696 -7.33 2.67 20.80
C LEU A 696 -5.99 2.44 20.10
N GLU A 697 -6.00 2.02 18.83
CA GLU A 697 -4.77 1.85 18.05
C GLU A 697 -4.08 3.21 17.77
N GLU A 698 -4.84 4.29 17.57
CA GLU A 698 -4.28 5.64 17.43
C GLU A 698 -3.54 6.06 18.72
N GLN A 699 -4.14 5.85 19.90
CA GLN A 699 -3.50 6.16 21.18
C GLN A 699 -2.23 5.33 21.39
N GLN A 700 -2.29 4.04 21.07
CA GLN A 700 -1.13 3.17 21.11
C GLN A 700 -0.03 3.68 20.17
N ALA A 701 -0.38 4.09 18.95
CA ALA A 701 0.57 4.64 17.99
C ALA A 701 1.19 5.95 18.45
N ARG A 702 0.43 6.83 19.12
CA ARG A 702 0.95 8.07 19.73
C ARG A 702 2.02 7.78 20.77
N SER A 703 1.76 6.79 21.65
CA SER A 703 2.69 6.39 22.70
C SER A 703 3.96 5.75 22.12
N GLU A 704 3.80 4.73 21.27
CA GLU A 704 4.90 3.96 20.68
C GLU A 704 5.82 4.80 19.78
N LEU A 705 5.27 5.80 19.07
CA LEU A 705 6.03 6.71 18.20
C LEU A 705 6.48 7.99 18.90
N HIS A 706 6.21 8.16 20.21
CA HIS A 706 6.53 9.36 20.97
C HIS A 706 5.95 10.65 20.36
N ILE A 707 4.69 10.61 19.90
CA ILE A 707 4.01 11.75 19.26
C ILE A 707 3.63 12.82 20.28
N GLU A 708 3.32 12.43 21.52
CA GLU A 708 2.92 13.34 22.60
C GLU A 708 4.01 14.36 22.96
N GLU A 709 5.27 13.98 22.79
CA GLU A 709 6.44 14.86 23.01
C GLU A 709 6.48 16.05 22.03
N MET A 710 5.67 16.03 20.96
CA MET A 710 5.70 17.04 19.89
C MET A 710 4.75 18.23 20.12
N GLY A 711 3.91 18.20 21.17
CA GLY A 711 3.02 19.32 21.51
C GLY A 711 1.93 19.60 20.49
N PHE A 712 1.33 18.54 19.91
CA PHE A 712 0.18 18.63 19.01
C PHE A 712 -1.10 19.11 19.70
#